data_AF-A0A254REF2-F1
#
_entry.id   AF-A0A254REF2-F1
#
_cell.length_a   1.000
_cell.length_b   1.000
_cell.length_c   1.000
_cell.angle_alpha   90.00
_cell.angle_beta   90.00
_cell.angle_gamma   90.00
#
_symmetry.space_group_name_H-M   'P 1'
#
loop_
_entity.id
_entity.type
_entity.pdbx_description
1 polymer ?
#
loop_
_entity_poly.entity_id
_entity_poly.type
_entity_poly.pdbx_seq_one_letter_code
_entity_poly.pdbx_strand_id
1 'polypeptide(L)'
;MNNFKILAISLVVVATAAFAAPKVWTGKLAEGFDGGTGKQDDPYLVSTAEQFALMAARGDSATFYKLTEDIILNEGDASEWAENPPANKWTAYGSLENPVLIFIDGDSHKVSGLYVNSTDTLQGLFGAFNGTIRNLNLVNGYVKGGDLTGALAGVYYCNIYKTYGYDICGFVHDTVDVYVEGGDMVGGVAGVIGNVRRTDPIFGTMNTEWLYTASRVSRFTNYHDVVFKGTTVGNRIVGGLFGLYTGSENGVYADMLVNHGDVSGKSFVGGVMGMNFVSTSCYSMVWETKNFGSVRGDSAVGGVIGMFRTESLGKEPVSFGLNNGGLFNFGDVTGGVKVGGVVGAMAQSTKYAKLRHSYNAGTVTGTNLVGGVYGTAECFRDNSCKDDVLTEPAVACLNFGAVVNAGDTLSKKKSIEEANAMLSPMDYNFVADEKGSGENLGYPLYIPTHKELVLPEGSGTKDDPYLIASEKDLFGFEVLFRQESDFLRLDTLYFKQTADIAWSGKYGKWFVDSLFRVDYNGLNHTISGIKVDRPGEYRVGFARLITSFRIYNLTLKDFEVVGGNNVGMLGGGMFKGYLHNVRLYGTVSGDSIVGGIAGYTGNVSFTNIQDFADVTGKSVVGGVAGNGYTSDLSCSAVHSHVVGDSVVGGLYGLTDTPRFMTLFNVYMAGDVEARVRGDMLVNDSLAKNSEAPKKVYHKKSELGESYWGTALDDEFMKSDAFLDSLPLTFVKDTAANSKGYPVPYLYKGLGSEESPYLIENADDLTVLDMRLSRGNITAANTLDFRDYLASSHLKLTADIDMKKNEKYGWEAITRFDGYLDGDFHAVSNMKVVAEDTIAAFFHTLNGSVKNMGIENSVFQGKGAAAFAFFFEGQMEKCWNGNSKVTAKKLSAGGLIGVIDLDESSSKAIRGVPRIDRVYNTGNVSSTDDAAGGIVGTIYIDSYSQIDTSQYLISNVYNRGDLPSGSGVGTIYGNLRERKVTGNWRFLSSAYGTNSLACISSGSASLRQEIVNSYNVYNEGCIEISYEYRPKGSVLEADSMKTSWFVDTLGAAFEMDKAYVNDGFPILKGLSPKSRDTLTTHVDVAKIRHDMPALRVTATGRDLNVSGLVPGTMVKLYDISGALLQTTRATGNSMLLPVRRAGLFIVRNEGKTRTVKVK
;
A
#
# COMPACT_ATOMS: atom_id res chain seq x y z
N MET A 1 22.59 -38.79 16.81
CA MET A 1 21.81 -39.10 18.03
C MET A 1 20.86 -37.94 18.30
N ASN A 2 19.57 -38.19 18.09
CA ASN A 2 18.38 -37.70 18.82
C ASN A 2 18.39 -36.26 19.43
N ASN A 3 17.52 -35.37 18.96
CA ASN A 3 16.13 -35.26 19.46
C ASN A 3 15.33 -34.07 18.86
N PHE A 4 14.05 -34.35 18.67
CA PHE A 4 12.91 -33.50 18.24
C PHE A 4 12.60 -32.28 19.13
N LYS A 5 12.10 -31.19 18.52
CA LYS A 5 11.02 -30.28 19.02
C LYS A 5 10.28 -29.70 17.79
N ILE A 6 9.16 -30.28 17.36
CA ILE A 6 7.75 -29.85 17.61
C ILE A 6 7.49 -28.40 17.22
N LEU A 7 6.93 -28.19 16.01
CA LEU A 7 6.18 -26.99 15.62
C LEU A 7 4.68 -27.34 15.73
N ALA A 8 3.93 -26.56 16.50
CA ALA A 8 2.49 -26.73 16.66
C ALA A 8 1.77 -26.12 15.44
N ILE A 9 1.16 -26.96 14.61
CA ILE A 9 0.22 -26.55 13.55
C ILE A 9 -1.16 -26.42 14.19
N SER A 10 -1.72 -25.22 14.16
CA SER A 10 -3.14 -24.99 14.46
C SER A 10 -3.98 -25.63 13.36
N LEU A 11 -4.62 -26.76 13.70
CA LEU A 11 -5.54 -27.48 12.83
C LEU A 11 -6.86 -26.71 12.73
N VAL A 12 -7.09 -25.97 11.65
CA VAL A 12 -8.45 -25.59 11.26
C VAL A 12 -9.08 -26.85 10.67
N VAL A 13 -10.05 -27.42 11.39
CA VAL A 13 -10.89 -28.50 10.88
C VAL A 13 -11.81 -27.90 9.82
N VAL A 14 -11.39 -27.93 8.56
CA VAL A 14 -12.31 -27.81 7.42
C VAL A 14 -13.04 -29.14 7.32
N ALA A 15 -14.35 -29.13 7.54
CA ALA A 15 -15.19 -30.27 7.28
C ALA A 15 -15.12 -30.59 5.79
N THR A 16 -14.43 -31.67 5.41
CA THR A 16 -14.43 -32.18 4.05
C THR A 16 -15.79 -32.81 3.77
N ALA A 17 -16.70 -32.05 3.16
CA ALA A 17 -17.77 -32.65 2.37
C ALA A 17 -17.09 -33.38 1.20
N ALA A 18 -17.36 -34.67 1.05
CA ALA A 18 -16.94 -35.41 -0.13
C ALA A 18 -17.74 -34.87 -1.32
N PHE A 19 -17.10 -34.05 -2.17
CA PHE A 19 -17.72 -33.55 -3.39
C PHE A 19 -17.96 -34.72 -4.36
N ALA A 20 -19.17 -34.78 -4.92
CA ALA A 20 -19.53 -35.76 -5.93
C ALA A 20 -18.75 -35.48 -7.22
N ALA A 21 -18.33 -36.54 -7.93
CA ALA A 21 -17.61 -36.38 -9.20
C ALA A 21 -18.42 -35.53 -10.20
N PRO A 22 -17.77 -34.63 -10.96
CA PRO A 22 -18.43 -33.79 -11.95
C PRO A 22 -19.13 -34.66 -13.01
N LYS A 23 -20.36 -34.27 -13.37
CA LYS A 23 -21.18 -34.99 -14.34
C LYS A 23 -21.02 -34.40 -15.74
N VAL A 24 -21.06 -35.28 -16.75
CA VAL A 24 -21.09 -34.89 -18.16
C VAL A 24 -22.34 -34.07 -18.46
N TRP A 25 -22.16 -33.00 -19.22
CA TRP A 25 -23.24 -32.16 -19.70
C TRP A 25 -24.34 -32.96 -20.39
N THR A 26 -25.59 -32.63 -20.09
CA THR A 26 -26.75 -33.27 -20.71
C THR A 26 -27.25 -32.57 -21.97
N GLY A 27 -26.55 -31.50 -22.41
CA GLY A 27 -27.01 -30.61 -23.48
C GLY A 27 -28.05 -29.57 -23.04
N LYS A 28 -28.37 -29.49 -21.74
CA LYS A 28 -29.38 -28.58 -21.17
C LYS A 28 -28.75 -27.39 -20.44
N LEU A 29 -29.56 -26.36 -20.21
CA LEU A 29 -29.20 -25.22 -19.35
C LEU A 29 -29.74 -25.46 -17.93
N ALA A 30 -29.02 -24.96 -16.92
CA ALA A 30 -29.52 -24.90 -15.55
C ALA A 30 -30.65 -23.86 -15.41
N GLU A 31 -31.46 -23.97 -14.34
CA GLU A 31 -32.47 -22.96 -14.01
C GLU A 31 -31.85 -21.71 -13.35
N GLY A 32 -30.68 -21.85 -12.71
CA GLY A 32 -29.96 -20.78 -12.03
C GLY A 32 -28.57 -21.22 -11.53
N PHE A 33 -27.88 -20.32 -10.83
CA PHE A 33 -26.59 -20.56 -10.19
C PHE A 33 -26.79 -20.83 -8.70
N ASP A 34 -25.95 -21.67 -8.11
CA ASP A 34 -26.11 -22.11 -6.71
C ASP A 34 -25.67 -21.08 -5.66
N GLY A 35 -25.00 -20.00 -6.09
CA GLY A 35 -24.55 -18.92 -5.23
C GLY A 35 -24.01 -17.71 -6.00
N GLY A 36 -23.79 -16.61 -5.28
CA GLY A 36 -23.34 -15.32 -5.81
C GLY A 36 -24.45 -14.45 -6.37
N THR A 37 -24.17 -13.15 -6.52
CA THR A 37 -25.08 -12.16 -7.13
C THR A 37 -24.61 -11.70 -8.53
N GLY A 38 -23.45 -12.18 -8.97
CA GLY A 38 -22.87 -11.82 -10.26
C GLY A 38 -22.14 -10.47 -10.25
N LYS A 39 -21.86 -9.92 -9.06
CA LYS A 39 -21.03 -8.73 -8.86
C LYS A 39 -19.56 -9.10 -8.75
N GLN A 40 -18.66 -8.13 -8.92
CA GLN A 40 -17.22 -8.38 -8.84
C GLN A 40 -16.78 -8.94 -7.48
N ASP A 41 -17.35 -8.42 -6.38
CA ASP A 41 -17.08 -8.85 -5.00
C ASP A 41 -17.90 -10.09 -4.58
N ASP A 42 -18.85 -10.51 -5.41
CA ASP A 42 -19.75 -11.64 -5.17
C ASP A 42 -20.19 -12.31 -6.50
N PRO A 43 -19.25 -12.98 -7.21
CA PRO A 43 -19.50 -13.56 -8.53
C PRO A 43 -20.42 -14.78 -8.46
N TYR A 44 -21.15 -15.06 -9.53
CA TYR A 44 -21.92 -16.30 -9.62
C TYR A 44 -21.00 -17.53 -9.57
N LEU A 45 -21.32 -18.47 -8.70
CA LEU A 45 -20.58 -19.72 -8.56
C LEU A 45 -21.07 -20.76 -9.57
N VAL A 46 -20.14 -21.33 -10.32
CA VAL A 46 -20.41 -22.33 -11.37
C VAL A 46 -19.73 -23.64 -11.00
N SER A 47 -20.53 -24.69 -10.75
CA SER A 47 -20.06 -26.01 -10.32
C SER A 47 -20.49 -27.14 -11.26
N THR A 48 -21.35 -26.86 -12.26
CA THR A 48 -21.91 -27.85 -13.18
C THR A 48 -21.87 -27.39 -14.64
N ALA A 49 -21.87 -28.36 -15.56
CA ALA A 49 -21.86 -28.06 -17.00
C ALA A 49 -23.14 -27.36 -17.47
N GLU A 50 -24.30 -27.67 -16.89
CA GLU A 50 -25.56 -26.96 -17.15
C GLU A 50 -25.50 -25.47 -16.74
N GLN A 51 -24.85 -25.16 -15.62
CA GLN A 51 -24.61 -23.77 -15.19
C GLN A 51 -23.58 -23.07 -16.08
N PHE A 52 -22.53 -23.77 -16.50
CA PHE A 52 -21.55 -23.24 -17.44
C PHE A 52 -22.19 -22.90 -18.80
N ALA A 53 -23.07 -23.77 -19.30
CA ALA A 53 -23.86 -23.50 -20.50
C ALA A 53 -24.82 -22.32 -20.31
N LEU A 54 -25.46 -22.20 -19.12
CA LEU A 54 -26.31 -21.04 -18.78
C LEU A 54 -25.52 -19.73 -18.76
N MET A 55 -24.32 -19.74 -18.17
CA MET A 55 -23.40 -18.60 -18.15
C MET A 55 -23.09 -18.14 -19.58
N ALA A 56 -22.71 -19.07 -20.46
CA ALA A 56 -22.38 -18.75 -21.84
C ALA A 56 -23.58 -18.15 -22.63
N ALA A 57 -24.81 -18.53 -22.26
CA ALA A 57 -26.03 -18.06 -22.90
C ALA A 57 -26.53 -16.67 -22.42
N ARG A 58 -26.18 -16.20 -21.21
CA ARG A 58 -26.72 -14.97 -20.58
C ARG A 58 -25.98 -13.65 -20.94
N GLY A 59 -25.43 -13.55 -22.14
CA GLY A 59 -24.35 -12.62 -22.50
C GLY A 59 -24.61 -11.10 -22.59
N ASP A 60 -25.54 -10.47 -21.86
CA ASP A 60 -25.86 -9.04 -22.02
C ASP A 60 -25.68 -8.14 -20.77
N SER A 61 -25.19 -8.66 -19.63
CA SER A 61 -25.23 -7.93 -18.34
C SER A 61 -23.89 -7.68 -17.62
N ALA A 62 -22.72 -7.80 -18.27
CA ALA A 62 -21.40 -7.49 -17.66
C ALA A 62 -21.19 -8.19 -16.29
N THR A 63 -21.54 -9.46 -16.23
CA THR A 63 -21.68 -10.25 -15.01
C THR A 63 -20.43 -11.08 -14.72
N PHE A 64 -20.13 -11.28 -13.43
CA PHE A 64 -18.95 -12.01 -12.94
C PHE A 64 -19.30 -13.45 -12.57
N TYR A 65 -18.43 -14.37 -12.97
CA TYR A 65 -18.56 -15.81 -12.74
C TYR A 65 -17.26 -16.38 -12.21
N LYS A 66 -17.36 -17.35 -11.30
CA LYS A 66 -16.22 -18.10 -10.76
C LYS A 66 -16.49 -19.60 -10.84
N LEU A 67 -15.59 -20.37 -11.47
CA LEU A 67 -15.66 -21.82 -11.42
C LEU A 67 -15.28 -22.31 -10.01
N THR A 68 -16.00 -23.32 -9.54
CA THR A 68 -15.76 -23.96 -8.24
C THR A 68 -15.48 -25.46 -8.37
N GLU A 69 -15.67 -26.01 -9.56
CA GLU A 69 -15.45 -27.41 -9.91
C GLU A 69 -15.02 -27.51 -11.38
N ASP A 70 -14.42 -28.65 -11.75
CA ASP A 70 -14.13 -28.98 -13.14
C ASP A 70 -15.43 -29.23 -13.93
N ILE A 71 -15.49 -28.75 -15.17
CA ILE A 71 -16.64 -28.83 -16.06
C ILE A 71 -16.37 -29.84 -17.19
N ILE A 72 -17.29 -30.78 -17.39
CA ILE A 72 -17.21 -31.82 -18.42
C ILE A 72 -18.37 -31.66 -19.42
N LEU A 73 -18.07 -31.21 -20.64
CA LEU A 73 -19.04 -31.07 -21.72
C LEU A 73 -19.26 -32.38 -22.49
N ASN A 74 -18.19 -33.14 -22.70
CA ASN A 74 -18.19 -34.49 -23.28
C ASN A 74 -17.05 -35.33 -22.69
N GLU A 75 -17.23 -36.65 -22.71
CA GLU A 75 -16.17 -37.64 -22.46
C GLU A 75 -15.67 -38.25 -23.77
N GLY A 76 -14.48 -38.86 -23.74
CA GLY A 76 -13.81 -39.45 -24.91
C GLY A 76 -12.55 -38.68 -25.31
N ASP A 77 -11.87 -39.16 -26.35
CA ASP A 77 -10.64 -38.56 -26.87
C ASP A 77 -10.95 -37.66 -28.08
N ALA A 78 -10.70 -36.36 -27.95
CA ALA A 78 -10.98 -35.38 -28.98
C ALA A 78 -10.20 -35.60 -30.29
N SER A 79 -9.09 -36.36 -30.26
CA SER A 79 -8.33 -36.70 -31.46
C SER A 79 -9.11 -37.61 -32.43
N GLU A 80 -10.12 -38.34 -31.94
CA GLU A 80 -10.97 -39.21 -32.77
C GLU A 80 -12.25 -38.52 -33.27
N TRP A 81 -12.57 -37.33 -32.75
CA TRP A 81 -13.88 -36.66 -32.96
C TRP A 81 -14.10 -36.09 -34.37
N ALA A 82 -13.06 -36.07 -35.20
CA ALA A 82 -13.19 -35.81 -36.64
C ALA A 82 -14.02 -36.90 -37.33
N GLU A 83 -13.86 -38.16 -36.92
CA GLU A 83 -14.56 -39.32 -37.50
C GLU A 83 -15.67 -39.85 -36.57
N ASN A 84 -15.44 -39.79 -35.25
CA ASN A 84 -16.31 -40.35 -34.21
C ASN A 84 -16.82 -39.24 -33.28
N PRO A 85 -17.86 -38.47 -33.66
CA PRO A 85 -18.34 -37.34 -32.86
C PRO A 85 -18.88 -37.78 -31.48
N PRO A 86 -18.67 -36.98 -30.42
CA PRO A 86 -19.23 -37.25 -29.10
C PRO A 86 -20.72 -36.91 -29.04
N ALA A 87 -21.38 -37.24 -27.93
CA ALA A 87 -22.84 -37.15 -27.80
C ALA A 87 -23.38 -35.71 -27.83
N ASN A 88 -22.69 -34.75 -27.19
CA ASN A 88 -23.16 -33.37 -27.10
C ASN A 88 -22.42 -32.46 -28.07
N LYS A 89 -23.17 -31.63 -28.79
CA LYS A 89 -22.64 -30.59 -29.67
C LYS A 89 -22.80 -29.22 -29.04
N TRP A 90 -21.72 -28.45 -28.94
CA TRP A 90 -21.74 -27.09 -28.42
C TRP A 90 -22.23 -26.11 -29.49
N THR A 91 -22.97 -25.08 -29.05
CA THR A 91 -23.38 -23.95 -29.89
C THR A 91 -22.57 -22.73 -29.48
N ALA A 92 -21.85 -22.12 -30.41
CA ALA A 92 -21.10 -20.90 -30.14
C ALA A 92 -22.06 -19.74 -29.80
N TYR A 93 -21.84 -19.07 -28.67
CA TYR A 93 -22.69 -17.96 -28.21
C TYR A 93 -22.12 -16.59 -28.58
N GLY A 94 -23.00 -15.64 -28.86
CA GLY A 94 -22.64 -14.27 -29.24
C GLY A 94 -22.52 -14.05 -30.74
N SER A 95 -22.86 -12.84 -31.18
CA SER A 95 -22.73 -12.39 -32.57
C SER A 95 -21.99 -11.05 -32.60
N LEU A 96 -21.54 -10.61 -33.79
CA LEU A 96 -20.89 -9.30 -33.93
C LEU A 96 -21.78 -8.12 -33.50
N GLU A 97 -23.10 -8.27 -33.54
CA GLU A 97 -24.04 -7.25 -33.09
C GLU A 97 -24.26 -7.31 -31.57
N ASN A 98 -24.28 -8.52 -31.02
CA ASN A 98 -24.54 -8.80 -29.60
C ASN A 98 -23.47 -9.78 -29.10
N PRO A 99 -22.25 -9.31 -28.79
CA PRO A 99 -21.20 -10.15 -28.23
C PRO A 99 -21.60 -10.58 -26.82
N VAL A 100 -21.17 -11.77 -26.40
CA VAL A 100 -21.33 -12.18 -25.00
C VAL A 100 -20.45 -11.30 -24.12
N LEU A 101 -21.06 -10.57 -23.18
CA LEU A 101 -20.38 -9.67 -22.24
C LEU A 101 -20.37 -10.25 -20.81
N ILE A 102 -19.29 -10.96 -20.43
CA ILE A 102 -19.13 -11.60 -19.12
C ILE A 102 -17.67 -11.60 -18.65
N PHE A 103 -17.45 -11.80 -17.34
CA PHE A 103 -16.13 -11.95 -16.72
C PHE A 103 -16.03 -13.31 -16.03
N ILE A 104 -15.08 -14.15 -16.45
CA ILE A 104 -14.93 -15.53 -15.98
C ILE A 104 -13.60 -15.67 -15.26
N ASP A 105 -13.64 -16.12 -14.01
CA ASP A 105 -12.49 -16.65 -13.28
C ASP A 105 -12.59 -18.17 -13.22
N GLY A 106 -11.68 -18.85 -13.92
CA GLY A 106 -11.59 -20.30 -13.92
C GLY A 106 -11.10 -20.89 -12.60
N ASP A 107 -10.48 -20.09 -11.71
CA ASP A 107 -9.88 -20.57 -10.45
C ASP A 107 -8.98 -21.81 -10.65
N SER A 108 -8.31 -21.91 -11.81
CA SER A 108 -7.51 -23.06 -12.27
C SER A 108 -8.26 -24.35 -12.58
N HIS A 109 -9.60 -24.34 -12.57
CA HIS A 109 -10.43 -25.48 -12.98
C HIS A 109 -10.38 -25.75 -14.48
N LYS A 110 -10.70 -27.00 -14.83
CA LYS A 110 -10.74 -27.47 -16.22
C LYS A 110 -12.14 -27.34 -16.80
N VAL A 111 -12.21 -26.95 -18.07
CA VAL A 111 -13.37 -27.18 -18.93
C VAL A 111 -12.93 -28.18 -20.00
N SER A 112 -13.60 -29.31 -20.08
CA SER A 112 -13.20 -30.41 -20.96
C SER A 112 -14.30 -30.84 -21.91
N GLY A 113 -13.91 -31.31 -23.10
CA GLY A 113 -14.83 -31.94 -24.03
C GLY A 113 -15.64 -31.00 -24.91
N LEU A 114 -15.12 -29.81 -25.21
CA LEU A 114 -15.75 -28.89 -26.16
C LEU A 114 -15.79 -29.51 -27.55
N TYR A 115 -16.98 -29.73 -28.11
CA TYR A 115 -17.16 -30.24 -29.48
C TYR A 115 -17.98 -29.26 -30.32
N VAL A 116 -17.33 -28.62 -31.29
CA VAL A 116 -17.95 -27.76 -32.31
C VAL A 116 -17.57 -28.32 -33.68
N ASN A 117 -18.57 -28.57 -34.52
CA ASN A 117 -18.37 -29.00 -35.90
C ASN A 117 -19.40 -28.32 -36.79
N SER A 118 -19.00 -27.20 -37.39
CA SER A 118 -19.81 -26.33 -38.22
C SER A 118 -19.03 -25.84 -39.43
N THR A 119 -19.72 -25.46 -40.50
CA THR A 119 -19.16 -24.71 -41.62
C THR A 119 -19.43 -23.21 -41.51
N ASP A 120 -20.17 -22.78 -40.48
CA ASP A 120 -20.52 -21.40 -40.26
C ASP A 120 -19.34 -20.59 -39.74
N THR A 121 -19.37 -19.27 -39.95
CA THR A 121 -18.40 -18.34 -39.37
C THR A 121 -18.66 -18.12 -37.86
N LEU A 122 -17.70 -17.54 -37.12
CA LEU A 122 -17.81 -17.20 -35.69
C LEU A 122 -17.97 -18.44 -34.81
N GLN A 123 -16.96 -19.30 -34.80
CA GLN A 123 -17.01 -20.56 -34.06
C GLN A 123 -16.00 -20.61 -32.92
N GLY A 124 -16.39 -21.27 -31.84
CA GLY A 124 -15.64 -21.44 -30.60
C GLY A 124 -16.54 -21.74 -29.42
N LEU A 125 -15.99 -21.64 -28.20
CA LEU A 125 -16.81 -21.54 -26.99
C LEU A 125 -17.79 -20.37 -27.11
N PHE A 126 -17.28 -19.23 -27.61
CA PHE A 126 -18.04 -18.06 -28.03
C PHE A 126 -17.86 -17.79 -29.53
N GLY A 127 -18.91 -17.34 -30.20
CA GLY A 127 -18.81 -16.80 -31.55
C GLY A 127 -18.22 -15.39 -31.53
N ALA A 128 -18.77 -14.52 -30.69
CA ALA A 128 -18.24 -13.19 -30.40
C ALA A 128 -18.26 -12.91 -28.89
N PHE A 129 -17.13 -12.46 -28.33
CA PHE A 129 -16.94 -12.28 -26.89
C PHE A 129 -16.39 -10.89 -26.55
N ASN A 130 -16.83 -10.37 -25.40
CA ASN A 130 -16.38 -9.13 -24.75
C ASN A 130 -16.29 -9.38 -23.23
N GLY A 131 -15.23 -8.90 -22.58
CA GLY A 131 -14.99 -9.13 -21.14
C GLY A 131 -13.67 -9.84 -20.89
N THR A 132 -13.59 -10.65 -19.85
CA THR A 132 -12.32 -11.29 -19.43
C THR A 132 -12.53 -12.78 -19.20
N ILE A 133 -11.59 -13.60 -19.69
CA ILE A 133 -11.41 -14.97 -19.25
C ILE A 133 -10.05 -15.02 -18.56
N ARG A 134 -9.98 -15.61 -17.37
CA ARG A 134 -8.72 -15.81 -16.66
C ARG A 134 -8.69 -17.13 -15.93
N ASN A 135 -7.48 -17.66 -15.71
CA ASN A 135 -7.22 -18.87 -14.94
C ASN A 135 -8.02 -20.10 -15.44
N LEU A 136 -8.33 -20.17 -16.73
CA LEU A 136 -9.15 -21.23 -17.31
C LEU A 136 -8.30 -22.27 -18.05
N ASN A 137 -8.56 -23.55 -17.80
CA ASN A 137 -7.92 -24.65 -18.53
C ASN A 137 -8.93 -25.33 -19.48
N LEU A 138 -8.99 -24.90 -20.75
CA LEU A 138 -9.82 -25.53 -21.78
C LEU A 138 -9.04 -26.68 -22.45
N VAL A 139 -9.47 -27.92 -22.26
CA VAL A 139 -8.72 -29.12 -22.69
C VAL A 139 -9.61 -30.15 -23.39
N ASN A 140 -8.99 -31.06 -24.15
CA ASN A 140 -9.68 -32.18 -24.81
C ASN A 140 -10.87 -31.70 -25.66
N GLY A 141 -10.61 -30.78 -26.59
CA GLY A 141 -11.65 -30.20 -27.44
C GLY A 141 -11.38 -30.37 -28.93
N TYR A 142 -12.45 -30.28 -29.72
CA TYR A 142 -12.43 -30.26 -31.18
C TYR A 142 -13.34 -29.15 -31.68
N VAL A 143 -12.78 -28.17 -32.39
CA VAL A 143 -13.49 -27.02 -32.95
C VAL A 143 -13.21 -26.94 -34.45
N LYS A 144 -14.22 -27.26 -35.25
CA LYS A 144 -14.24 -27.06 -36.69
C LYS A 144 -15.27 -26.02 -37.07
N GLY A 145 -14.84 -24.97 -37.76
CA GLY A 145 -15.65 -23.83 -38.19
C GLY A 145 -15.37 -23.37 -39.62
N GLY A 146 -16.08 -22.33 -40.06
CA GLY A 146 -15.76 -21.54 -41.25
C GLY A 146 -14.74 -20.45 -40.91
N ASP A 147 -14.93 -19.24 -41.43
CA ASP A 147 -14.07 -18.09 -41.11
C ASP A 147 -14.26 -17.63 -39.67
N LEU A 148 -13.26 -16.95 -39.08
CA LEU A 148 -13.33 -16.43 -37.70
C LEU A 148 -13.55 -17.55 -36.67
N THR A 149 -12.56 -18.44 -36.56
CA THR A 149 -12.65 -19.64 -35.73
C THR A 149 -11.52 -19.67 -34.70
N GLY A 150 -11.88 -19.93 -33.44
CA GLY A 150 -10.93 -20.23 -32.37
C GLY A 150 -11.56 -20.97 -31.20
N ALA A 151 -10.76 -21.61 -30.34
CA ALA A 151 -11.31 -22.46 -29.28
C ALA A 151 -12.13 -21.68 -28.24
N LEU A 152 -11.63 -20.51 -27.80
CA LEU A 152 -12.35 -19.64 -26.86
C LEU A 152 -13.31 -18.71 -27.60
N ALA A 153 -12.87 -18.10 -28.70
CA ALA A 153 -13.69 -17.15 -29.43
C ALA A 153 -13.43 -17.16 -30.95
N GLY A 154 -14.49 -17.04 -31.75
CA GLY A 154 -14.34 -16.67 -33.16
C GLY A 154 -13.79 -15.25 -33.30
N VAL A 155 -14.43 -14.30 -32.61
CA VAL A 155 -13.98 -12.90 -32.49
C VAL A 155 -14.01 -12.45 -31.04
N TYR A 156 -12.94 -11.80 -30.61
CA TYR A 156 -12.83 -11.15 -29.32
C TYR A 156 -12.64 -9.64 -29.52
N TYR A 157 -13.41 -8.81 -28.82
CA TYR A 157 -13.13 -7.37 -28.73
C TYR A 157 -13.60 -6.76 -27.41
N CYS A 158 -12.88 -5.75 -26.93
CA CYS A 158 -13.20 -4.99 -25.72
C CYS A 158 -13.73 -3.60 -26.06
N ASN A 159 -14.91 -3.25 -25.53
CA ASN A 159 -15.52 -1.91 -25.69
C ASN A 159 -16.04 -1.34 -24.36
N ILE A 160 -15.40 -1.70 -23.24
CA ILE A 160 -15.85 -1.27 -21.91
C ILE A 160 -15.25 0.12 -21.62
N TYR A 161 -16.08 1.16 -21.67
CA TYR A 161 -15.72 2.50 -21.21
C TYR A 161 -15.74 2.54 -19.67
N LYS A 162 -15.06 3.54 -19.08
CA LYS A 162 -14.91 3.96 -17.65
C LYS A 162 -16.13 3.86 -16.70
N THR A 163 -17.27 3.34 -17.14
CA THR A 163 -18.57 3.32 -16.49
C THR A 163 -18.68 2.35 -15.31
N TYR A 164 -17.80 1.34 -15.20
CA TYR A 164 -17.95 0.29 -14.18
C TYR A 164 -16.77 0.10 -13.22
N GLY A 165 -15.72 0.93 -13.30
CA GLY A 165 -14.56 0.80 -12.41
C GLY A 165 -13.67 -0.44 -12.68
N TYR A 166 -13.85 -1.10 -13.83
CA TYR A 166 -13.03 -2.26 -14.24
C TYR A 166 -11.98 -1.82 -15.26
N ASP A 167 -10.71 -2.14 -15.01
CA ASP A 167 -9.60 -1.58 -15.79
C ASP A 167 -9.08 -2.46 -16.94
N ILE A 168 -9.49 -3.73 -17.13
CA ILE A 168 -8.89 -4.59 -18.19
C ILE A 168 -9.87 -5.65 -18.73
N CYS A 169 -9.99 -5.75 -20.07
CA CYS A 169 -10.54 -6.92 -20.78
C CYS A 169 -9.37 -7.78 -21.31
N GLY A 170 -9.44 -9.12 -21.23
CA GLY A 170 -8.37 -9.97 -21.77
C GLY A 170 -8.54 -11.48 -21.66
N PHE A 171 -7.52 -12.19 -22.13
CA PHE A 171 -7.21 -13.59 -21.79
C PHE A 171 -5.98 -13.58 -20.87
N VAL A 172 -6.05 -14.19 -19.69
CA VAL A 172 -5.03 -14.04 -18.64
C VAL A 172 -4.80 -15.35 -17.88
N HIS A 173 -3.58 -15.91 -17.93
CA HIS A 173 -3.25 -17.20 -17.29
C HIS A 173 -4.11 -18.38 -17.77
N ASP A 174 -4.49 -18.38 -19.05
CA ASP A 174 -5.34 -19.41 -19.65
C ASP A 174 -4.50 -20.48 -20.37
N THR A 175 -4.90 -21.74 -20.27
CA THR A 175 -4.34 -22.84 -21.07
C THR A 175 -5.41 -23.44 -21.98
N VAL A 176 -5.09 -23.56 -23.27
CA VAL A 176 -5.98 -24.09 -24.30
C VAL A 176 -5.32 -25.27 -25.03
N ASP A 177 -5.91 -26.44 -24.95
CA ASP A 177 -5.46 -27.68 -25.59
C ASP A 177 -6.59 -28.30 -26.41
N VAL A 178 -6.76 -27.80 -27.64
CA VAL A 178 -7.92 -28.04 -28.51
C VAL A 178 -7.46 -28.15 -29.97
N TYR A 179 -8.01 -29.10 -30.72
CA TYR A 179 -7.87 -29.13 -32.17
C TYR A 179 -8.78 -28.07 -32.79
N VAL A 180 -8.21 -27.13 -33.57
CA VAL A 180 -8.93 -26.03 -34.21
C VAL A 180 -8.72 -26.06 -35.72
N GLU A 181 -9.81 -26.19 -36.47
CA GLU A 181 -9.82 -26.13 -37.94
C GLU A 181 -10.82 -25.07 -38.42
N GLY A 182 -10.41 -24.21 -39.36
CA GLY A 182 -11.26 -23.17 -39.91
C GLY A 182 -10.94 -22.76 -41.34
N GLY A 183 -11.67 -21.75 -41.83
CA GLY A 183 -11.44 -21.07 -43.12
C GLY A 183 -10.35 -20.01 -43.00
N ASP A 184 -10.72 -18.75 -43.19
CA ASP A 184 -9.85 -17.60 -42.99
C ASP A 184 -9.94 -17.05 -41.55
N MET A 185 -8.85 -16.44 -41.06
CA MET A 185 -8.74 -15.87 -39.71
C MET A 185 -8.98 -16.91 -38.61
N VAL A 186 -8.06 -17.86 -38.51
CA VAL A 186 -8.12 -18.99 -37.58
C VAL A 186 -7.01 -18.86 -36.54
N GLY A 187 -7.37 -18.95 -35.26
CA GLY A 187 -6.43 -18.98 -34.16
C GLY A 187 -6.76 -20.09 -33.18
N GLY A 188 -5.78 -20.76 -32.60
CA GLY A 188 -6.04 -21.84 -31.63
C GLY A 188 -6.80 -21.35 -30.39
N VAL A 189 -6.63 -20.08 -30.00
CA VAL A 189 -7.38 -19.43 -28.92
C VAL A 189 -8.51 -18.57 -29.48
N ALA A 190 -8.17 -17.64 -30.39
CA ALA A 190 -9.15 -16.75 -31.00
C ALA A 190 -8.88 -16.49 -32.49
N GLY A 191 -9.94 -16.51 -33.32
CA GLY A 191 -9.82 -16.20 -34.74
C GLY A 191 -9.36 -14.77 -34.99
N VAL A 192 -10.03 -13.81 -34.34
CA VAL A 192 -9.68 -12.38 -34.41
C VAL A 192 -9.69 -11.73 -33.03
N ILE A 193 -8.65 -10.92 -32.80
CA ILE A 193 -8.55 -9.94 -31.73
C ILE A 193 -8.77 -8.55 -32.34
N GLY A 194 -9.96 -7.95 -32.13
CA GLY A 194 -10.32 -6.66 -32.70
C GLY A 194 -11.81 -6.48 -33.03
N ASN A 195 -12.25 -5.24 -33.25
CA ASN A 195 -13.64 -4.92 -33.58
C ASN A 195 -13.95 -5.24 -35.06
N VAL A 196 -14.94 -6.10 -35.31
CA VAL A 196 -15.40 -6.47 -36.68
C VAL A 196 -16.90 -6.17 -36.79
N ARG A 197 -17.34 -5.32 -37.73
CA ARG A 197 -18.77 -4.97 -37.94
C ARG A 197 -19.38 -5.70 -39.14
N ARG A 198 -20.66 -6.07 -39.02
CA ARG A 198 -21.40 -6.91 -39.98
C ARG A 198 -21.77 -6.25 -41.33
N THR A 199 -21.68 -4.92 -41.45
CA THR A 199 -21.97 -4.19 -42.71
C THR A 199 -20.79 -4.16 -43.67
N ASP A 200 -19.63 -4.69 -43.27
CA ASP A 200 -18.39 -4.57 -44.01
C ASP A 200 -18.22 -5.78 -44.95
N PRO A 201 -17.87 -5.57 -46.24
CA PRO A 201 -17.74 -6.64 -47.22
C PRO A 201 -16.42 -7.41 -46.99
N ILE A 202 -16.38 -8.19 -45.91
CA ILE A 202 -15.23 -8.93 -45.36
C ILE A 202 -14.67 -9.99 -46.33
N PHE A 203 -15.41 -10.38 -47.38
CA PHE A 203 -15.26 -11.69 -48.05
C PHE A 203 -14.71 -11.66 -49.50
N GLY A 204 -14.16 -10.54 -50.02
CA GLY A 204 -13.88 -10.38 -51.46
C GLY A 204 -12.42 -10.17 -51.90
N THR A 205 -11.79 -9.05 -51.53
CA THR A 205 -10.47 -8.64 -52.04
C THR A 205 -9.82 -7.63 -51.09
N MET A 206 -8.63 -7.94 -50.56
CA MET A 206 -7.90 -7.03 -49.66
C MET A 206 -7.40 -5.79 -50.44
N ASN A 207 -8.07 -4.64 -50.31
CA ASN A 207 -7.53 -3.31 -50.62
C ASN A 207 -7.29 -2.51 -49.31
N THR A 208 -6.61 -1.37 -49.40
CA THR A 208 -6.09 -0.58 -48.27
C THR A 208 -7.12 0.30 -47.56
N GLU A 209 -8.34 0.50 -48.09
CA GLU A 209 -9.37 1.32 -47.43
C GLU A 209 -10.13 0.54 -46.32
N TRP A 210 -10.02 -0.79 -46.30
CA TRP A 210 -10.79 -1.68 -45.43
C TRP A 210 -10.30 -1.78 -43.97
N LEU A 211 -9.01 -1.48 -43.74
CA LEU A 211 -8.38 -1.56 -42.41
C LEU A 211 -8.72 -0.36 -41.51
N TYR A 212 -9.36 0.67 -42.08
CA TYR A 212 -9.74 1.92 -41.40
C TYR A 212 -10.97 1.81 -40.47
N THR A 213 -11.81 0.78 -40.63
CA THR A 213 -13.06 0.61 -39.84
C THR A 213 -12.94 -0.40 -38.70
N ALA A 214 -12.12 -1.45 -38.83
CA ALA A 214 -11.80 -2.38 -37.73
C ALA A 214 -10.99 -1.71 -36.59
N SER A 215 -10.36 -0.57 -36.89
CA SER A 215 -9.38 0.13 -36.06
C SER A 215 -9.96 1.32 -35.26
N ARG A 216 -11.21 1.25 -34.76
CA ARG A 216 -11.82 2.42 -34.09
C ARG A 216 -12.15 2.30 -32.60
N VAL A 217 -11.98 1.17 -31.91
CA VAL A 217 -12.43 1.12 -30.50
C VAL A 217 -11.72 0.16 -29.51
N SER A 218 -10.66 -0.58 -29.85
CA SER A 218 -9.99 -1.40 -28.82
C SER A 218 -9.19 -0.50 -27.87
N ARG A 219 -9.69 -0.28 -26.65
CA ARG A 219 -9.00 0.46 -25.59
C ARG A 219 -8.57 -0.52 -24.49
N PHE A 220 -7.30 -0.49 -24.08
CA PHE A 220 -6.75 -1.22 -22.92
C PHE A 220 -7.10 -2.72 -22.87
N THR A 221 -6.62 -3.47 -23.86
CA THR A 221 -6.81 -4.92 -23.91
C THR A 221 -5.48 -5.64 -23.62
N ASN A 222 -5.52 -6.66 -22.76
CA ASN A 222 -4.34 -7.39 -22.31
C ASN A 222 -4.46 -8.89 -22.62
N TYR A 223 -3.40 -9.49 -23.13
CA TYR A 223 -3.27 -10.93 -23.33
C TYR A 223 -1.98 -11.39 -22.68
N HIS A 224 -2.09 -12.07 -21.55
CA HIS A 224 -0.96 -12.31 -20.66
C HIS A 224 -0.89 -13.77 -20.22
N ASP A 225 0.27 -14.40 -20.41
CA ASP A 225 0.54 -15.78 -19.96
C ASP A 225 -0.52 -16.79 -20.47
N VAL A 226 -0.78 -16.75 -21.78
CA VAL A 226 -1.73 -17.66 -22.46
C VAL A 226 -0.96 -18.76 -23.18
N VAL A 227 -1.32 -20.01 -22.92
CA VAL A 227 -0.64 -21.19 -23.46
C VAL A 227 -1.58 -21.97 -24.38
N PHE A 228 -1.17 -22.19 -25.64
CA PHE A 228 -1.85 -23.10 -26.57
C PHE A 228 -1.03 -24.37 -26.79
N LYS A 229 -1.66 -25.54 -26.72
CA LYS A 229 -1.02 -26.86 -26.89
C LYS A 229 -1.61 -27.73 -28.00
N GLY A 230 -2.73 -27.29 -28.59
CA GLY A 230 -3.50 -28.05 -29.56
C GLY A 230 -2.91 -28.02 -30.98
N THR A 231 -3.76 -28.05 -32.00
CA THR A 231 -3.32 -27.92 -33.40
C THR A 231 -4.22 -26.92 -34.10
N THR A 232 -3.64 -26.05 -34.93
CA THR A 232 -4.40 -25.05 -35.69
C THR A 232 -4.24 -25.27 -37.19
N VAL A 233 -5.36 -25.45 -37.89
CA VAL A 233 -5.43 -25.61 -39.34
C VAL A 233 -6.35 -24.55 -39.93
N GLY A 234 -5.87 -23.80 -40.92
CA GLY A 234 -6.68 -22.80 -41.60
C GLY A 234 -6.27 -22.56 -43.05
N ASN A 235 -6.86 -21.57 -43.69
CA ASN A 235 -6.55 -21.18 -45.06
C ASN A 235 -5.68 -19.92 -45.12
N ARG A 236 -6.20 -18.75 -44.72
CA ARG A 236 -5.48 -17.47 -44.75
C ARG A 236 -5.58 -16.75 -43.41
N ILE A 237 -4.48 -16.16 -42.94
CA ILE A 237 -4.36 -15.54 -41.60
C ILE A 237 -4.58 -16.59 -40.51
N VAL A 238 -3.54 -17.38 -40.24
CA VAL A 238 -3.59 -18.54 -39.35
C VAL A 238 -2.53 -18.42 -38.27
N GLY A 239 -2.93 -18.47 -37.00
CA GLY A 239 -2.03 -18.38 -35.86
C GLY A 239 -2.21 -19.50 -34.85
N GLY A 240 -1.17 -19.91 -34.13
CA GLY A 240 -1.31 -20.88 -33.04
C GLY A 240 -2.22 -20.35 -31.93
N LEU A 241 -2.17 -19.06 -31.60
CA LEU A 241 -3.09 -18.45 -30.64
C LEU A 241 -4.11 -17.56 -31.36
N PHE A 242 -3.64 -16.60 -32.15
CA PHE A 242 -4.49 -15.58 -32.76
C PHE A 242 -4.35 -15.59 -34.28
N GLY A 243 -5.47 -15.69 -35.01
CA GLY A 243 -5.46 -15.50 -36.46
C GLY A 243 -5.01 -14.08 -36.79
N LEU A 244 -5.89 -13.11 -36.52
CA LEU A 244 -5.61 -11.68 -36.70
C LEU A 244 -5.53 -10.97 -35.35
N TYR A 245 -4.46 -10.21 -35.13
CA TYR A 245 -4.27 -9.34 -33.97
C TYR A 245 -4.26 -7.87 -34.41
N THR A 246 -5.20 -7.06 -33.91
CA THR A 246 -5.35 -5.64 -34.29
C THR A 246 -5.35 -4.68 -33.09
N GLY A 247 -4.85 -3.45 -33.29
CA GLY A 247 -4.89 -2.39 -32.27
C GLY A 247 -5.08 -0.97 -32.79
N SER A 248 -5.84 -0.14 -32.05
CA SER A 248 -6.13 1.26 -32.41
C SER A 248 -6.26 2.24 -31.23
N GLU A 249 -5.67 3.42 -31.38
CA GLU A 249 -5.85 4.67 -30.61
C GLU A 249 -5.53 4.70 -29.09
N ASN A 250 -5.54 3.58 -28.34
CA ASN A 250 -5.21 3.59 -26.89
C ASN A 250 -4.45 2.35 -26.38
N GLY A 251 -3.88 1.57 -27.29
CA GLY A 251 -2.94 0.49 -27.02
C GLY A 251 -3.52 -0.90 -26.77
N VAL A 252 -2.78 -1.92 -27.22
CA VAL A 252 -3.09 -3.36 -27.09
C VAL A 252 -1.80 -4.09 -26.72
N TYR A 253 -1.85 -4.86 -25.64
CA TYR A 253 -0.70 -5.53 -25.02
C TYR A 253 -0.87 -7.04 -25.12
N ALA A 254 0.13 -7.71 -25.66
CA ALA A 254 0.21 -9.16 -25.71
C ALA A 254 1.59 -9.60 -25.23
N ASP A 255 1.65 -10.36 -24.13
CA ASP A 255 2.91 -10.81 -23.55
C ASP A 255 2.81 -12.22 -22.97
N MET A 256 3.96 -12.91 -22.88
CA MET A 256 4.08 -14.29 -22.39
C MET A 256 3.15 -15.29 -23.10
N LEU A 257 2.88 -15.06 -24.38
CA LEU A 257 2.09 -15.98 -25.19
C LEU A 257 2.93 -17.19 -25.61
N VAL A 258 2.46 -18.40 -25.39
CA VAL A 258 3.22 -19.63 -25.70
C VAL A 258 2.41 -20.56 -26.57
N ASN A 259 2.94 -20.87 -27.76
CA ASN A 259 2.42 -21.92 -28.62
C ASN A 259 3.29 -23.19 -28.55
N HIS A 260 2.72 -24.33 -28.18
CA HIS A 260 3.31 -25.67 -28.35
C HIS A 260 2.74 -26.44 -29.54
N GLY A 261 1.61 -25.98 -30.10
CA GLY A 261 0.84 -26.67 -31.12
C GLY A 261 1.33 -26.45 -32.54
N ASP A 262 1.13 -27.44 -33.41
CA ASP A 262 1.43 -27.29 -34.84
C ASP A 262 0.43 -26.35 -35.53
N VAL A 263 0.94 -25.50 -36.43
CA VAL A 263 0.14 -24.51 -37.17
C VAL A 263 0.32 -24.71 -38.67
N SER A 264 -0.78 -24.92 -39.39
CA SER A 264 -0.77 -25.12 -40.85
C SER A 264 -1.79 -24.21 -41.54
N GLY A 265 -1.35 -23.51 -42.60
CA GLY A 265 -2.23 -22.73 -43.46
C GLY A 265 -1.62 -22.47 -44.84
N LYS A 266 -2.21 -21.58 -45.64
CA LYS A 266 -1.65 -21.21 -46.96
C LYS A 266 -0.93 -19.86 -46.93
N SER A 267 -1.55 -18.82 -46.39
CA SER A 267 -0.98 -17.46 -46.43
C SER A 267 -1.12 -16.71 -45.12
N PHE A 268 -0.08 -15.97 -44.72
CA PHE A 268 -0.01 -15.27 -43.42
C PHE A 268 -0.13 -16.26 -42.26
N VAL A 269 0.85 -17.15 -42.14
CA VAL A 269 0.84 -18.23 -41.15
C VAL A 269 1.91 -17.95 -40.11
N GLY A 270 1.52 -17.86 -38.84
CA GLY A 270 2.44 -17.63 -37.73
C GLY A 270 2.27 -18.65 -36.62
N GLY A 271 3.35 -19.02 -35.93
CA GLY A 271 3.26 -19.92 -34.79
C GLY A 271 2.42 -19.36 -33.64
N VAL A 272 2.34 -18.04 -33.47
CA VAL A 272 1.46 -17.41 -32.47
C VAL A 272 0.41 -16.53 -33.12
N MET A 273 0.82 -15.64 -34.03
CA MET A 273 -0.08 -14.72 -34.73
C MET A 273 0.01 -14.89 -36.25
N GLY A 274 -1.12 -15.13 -36.92
CA GLY A 274 -1.14 -15.17 -38.39
C GLY A 274 -0.81 -13.80 -38.99
N MET A 275 -1.48 -12.76 -38.51
CA MET A 275 -1.20 -11.37 -38.87
C MET A 275 -1.28 -10.45 -37.64
N ASN A 276 -0.28 -9.60 -37.49
CA ASN A 276 -0.25 -8.50 -36.53
C ASN A 276 -0.41 -7.17 -37.29
N PHE A 277 -1.51 -6.47 -37.05
CA PHE A 277 -1.89 -5.25 -37.77
C PHE A 277 -2.09 -4.07 -36.80
N VAL A 278 -1.27 -3.02 -36.93
CA VAL A 278 -1.27 -1.93 -35.94
C VAL A 278 -1.24 -0.54 -36.60
N SER A 279 -2.03 0.40 -36.08
CA SER A 279 -1.93 1.82 -36.47
C SER A 279 -0.67 2.48 -35.90
N THR A 280 0.03 3.33 -36.67
CA THR A 280 1.19 4.12 -36.20
C THR A 280 0.84 5.16 -35.12
N SER A 281 -0.44 5.43 -34.91
CA SER A 281 -0.97 6.27 -33.82
C SER A 281 -1.35 5.46 -32.57
N CYS A 282 -1.11 4.15 -32.56
CA CYS A 282 -1.45 3.24 -31.47
C CYS A 282 -0.18 2.75 -30.74
N TYR A 283 -0.29 2.53 -29.44
CA TYR A 283 0.75 1.90 -28.63
C TYR A 283 0.52 0.38 -28.57
N SER A 284 1.01 -0.39 -29.54
CA SER A 284 0.91 -1.86 -29.47
C SER A 284 2.26 -2.48 -29.13
N MET A 285 2.23 -3.42 -28.19
CA MET A 285 3.40 -4.19 -27.77
C MET A 285 3.06 -5.67 -27.84
N VAL A 286 3.85 -6.42 -28.62
CA VAL A 286 3.93 -7.88 -28.51
C VAL A 286 5.28 -8.21 -27.92
N TRP A 287 5.30 -8.83 -26.75
CA TRP A 287 6.53 -9.16 -26.05
C TRP A 287 6.59 -10.61 -25.55
N GLU A 288 7.79 -11.13 -25.29
CA GLU A 288 8.00 -12.41 -24.58
C GLU A 288 7.21 -13.62 -25.10
N THR A 289 6.98 -13.65 -26.41
CA THR A 289 6.10 -14.62 -27.03
C THR A 289 6.93 -15.76 -27.63
N LYS A 290 6.53 -17.00 -27.35
CA LYS A 290 7.28 -18.22 -27.72
C LYS A 290 6.48 -19.12 -28.65
N ASN A 291 7.15 -19.67 -29.64
CA ASN A 291 6.62 -20.74 -30.49
C ASN A 291 7.52 -21.98 -30.44
N PHE A 292 6.98 -23.12 -30.02
CA PHE A 292 7.62 -24.44 -30.05
C PHE A 292 7.07 -25.34 -31.16
N GLY A 293 5.82 -25.13 -31.57
CA GLY A 293 5.17 -25.93 -32.60
C GLY A 293 5.68 -25.63 -34.02
N SER A 294 5.54 -26.60 -34.92
CA SER A 294 5.96 -26.43 -36.31
C SER A 294 4.97 -25.56 -37.09
N VAL A 295 5.48 -24.70 -37.97
CA VAL A 295 4.68 -23.74 -38.76
C VAL A 295 4.82 -24.04 -40.24
N ARG A 296 3.71 -24.28 -40.94
CA ARG A 296 3.69 -24.63 -42.36
C ARG A 296 2.74 -23.75 -43.19
N GLY A 297 3.22 -23.27 -44.34
CA GLY A 297 2.33 -22.70 -45.36
C GLY A 297 3.00 -22.36 -46.69
N ASP A 298 2.33 -21.55 -47.53
CA ASP A 298 2.80 -21.22 -48.87
C ASP A 298 3.44 -19.82 -48.95
N SER A 299 2.89 -18.83 -48.25
CA SER A 299 3.33 -17.43 -48.35
C SER A 299 3.26 -16.67 -47.03
N ALA A 300 4.29 -15.86 -46.73
CA ALA A 300 4.38 -15.07 -45.49
C ALA A 300 4.24 -15.97 -44.24
N VAL A 301 5.22 -16.86 -44.08
CA VAL A 301 5.25 -17.87 -43.01
C VAL A 301 6.32 -17.49 -42.00
N GLY A 302 5.91 -17.25 -40.76
CA GLY A 302 6.79 -16.85 -39.67
C GLY A 302 6.73 -17.79 -38.48
N GLY A 303 7.86 -18.02 -37.81
CA GLY A 303 7.86 -18.85 -36.60
C GLY A 303 7.00 -18.28 -35.47
N VAL A 304 6.86 -16.96 -35.35
CA VAL A 304 5.97 -16.32 -34.37
C VAL A 304 4.85 -15.54 -35.07
N ILE A 305 5.19 -14.68 -36.03
CA ILE A 305 4.23 -13.81 -36.73
C ILE A 305 4.30 -14.06 -38.24
N GLY A 306 3.19 -14.40 -38.90
CA GLY A 306 3.15 -14.56 -40.35
C GLY A 306 3.41 -13.24 -41.10
N MET A 307 2.58 -12.23 -40.82
CA MET A 307 2.73 -10.87 -41.36
C MET A 307 2.66 -9.83 -40.26
N PHE A 308 3.64 -8.92 -40.22
CA PHE A 308 3.60 -7.72 -39.40
C PHE A 308 3.38 -6.49 -40.27
N ARG A 309 2.30 -5.75 -40.05
CA ARG A 309 1.90 -4.62 -40.88
C ARG A 309 1.53 -3.41 -40.02
N THR A 310 2.01 -2.23 -40.43
CA THR A 310 1.62 -0.97 -39.81
C THR A 310 1.09 0.04 -40.82
N GLU A 311 0.13 0.87 -40.40
CA GLU A 311 -0.48 1.90 -41.26
C GLU A 311 -0.70 3.22 -40.52
N SER A 312 -0.58 4.35 -41.24
CA SER A 312 -0.87 5.69 -40.71
C SER A 312 -2.32 6.07 -40.96
N LEU A 313 -3.09 6.27 -39.89
CA LEU A 313 -4.50 6.68 -39.96
C LEU A 313 -4.71 8.21 -40.00
N GLY A 314 -3.74 8.98 -40.52
CA GLY A 314 -3.87 10.43 -40.69
C GLY A 314 -3.71 11.28 -39.41
N LYS A 315 -3.12 10.72 -38.35
CA LYS A 315 -2.73 11.43 -37.11
C LYS A 315 -1.20 11.40 -36.96
N GLU A 316 -0.63 12.38 -36.26
CA GLU A 316 0.81 12.40 -35.95
C GLU A 316 1.21 11.09 -35.24
N PRO A 317 2.31 10.44 -35.65
CA PRO A 317 2.82 9.24 -34.99
C PRO A 317 3.10 9.53 -33.52
N VAL A 318 2.78 8.58 -32.63
CA VAL A 318 3.20 8.68 -31.23
C VAL A 318 4.71 8.54 -31.14
N SER A 319 5.34 9.36 -30.29
CA SER A 319 6.81 9.43 -30.10
C SER A 319 7.41 8.16 -29.47
N PHE A 320 6.57 7.26 -28.97
CA PHE A 320 6.98 5.96 -28.44
C PHE A 320 6.75 4.93 -29.55
N GLY A 321 7.82 4.49 -30.23
CA GLY A 321 7.72 3.56 -31.35
C GLY A 321 7.03 2.24 -31.00
N LEU A 322 6.49 1.53 -32.01
CA LEU A 322 5.95 0.18 -31.86
C LEU A 322 7.09 -0.76 -31.48
N ASN A 323 7.08 -1.25 -30.24
CA ASN A 323 8.09 -2.12 -29.66
C ASN A 323 7.57 -3.57 -29.68
N ASN A 324 7.85 -4.31 -30.77
CA ASN A 324 7.72 -5.77 -30.78
C ASN A 324 9.10 -6.38 -30.48
N GLY A 325 9.19 -7.23 -29.47
CA GLY A 325 10.46 -7.85 -29.12
C GLY A 325 10.37 -8.96 -28.09
N GLY A 326 11.45 -9.66 -27.79
CA GLY A 326 11.35 -10.89 -27.00
C GLY A 326 10.55 -11.99 -27.71
N LEU A 327 10.57 -12.04 -29.04
CA LEU A 327 9.86 -13.05 -29.83
C LEU A 327 10.80 -14.23 -30.11
N PHE A 328 10.41 -15.43 -29.69
CA PHE A 328 11.27 -16.61 -29.73
C PHE A 328 10.62 -17.74 -30.50
N ASN A 329 11.29 -18.21 -31.55
CA ASN A 329 10.86 -19.38 -32.29
C ASN A 329 11.81 -20.56 -32.07
N PHE A 330 11.28 -21.69 -31.67
CA PHE A 330 11.98 -22.97 -31.52
C PHE A 330 11.49 -24.02 -32.52
N GLY A 331 10.24 -23.89 -32.99
CA GLY A 331 9.64 -24.81 -33.95
C GLY A 331 10.16 -24.62 -35.38
N ASP A 332 10.16 -25.68 -36.18
CA ASP A 332 10.57 -25.60 -37.58
C ASP A 332 9.53 -24.82 -38.41
N VAL A 333 10.02 -23.96 -39.31
CA VAL A 333 9.22 -23.10 -40.18
C VAL A 333 9.41 -23.52 -41.62
N THR A 334 8.34 -23.97 -42.28
CA THR A 334 8.37 -24.40 -43.69
C THR A 334 7.40 -23.56 -44.51
N GLY A 335 7.91 -22.89 -45.54
CA GLY A 335 7.13 -21.99 -46.37
C GLY A 335 7.48 -22.05 -47.86
N GLY A 336 6.62 -21.56 -48.75
CA GLY A 336 6.98 -21.33 -50.15
C GLY A 336 7.81 -20.05 -50.31
N VAL A 337 7.19 -18.89 -50.09
CA VAL A 337 7.77 -17.56 -50.30
C VAL A 337 7.59 -16.64 -49.08
N LYS A 338 8.56 -15.75 -48.81
CA LYS A 338 8.56 -14.84 -47.63
C LYS A 338 8.51 -15.64 -46.32
N VAL A 339 9.58 -16.38 -46.05
CA VAL A 339 9.66 -17.32 -44.92
C VAL A 339 10.69 -16.81 -43.93
N GLY A 340 10.26 -16.56 -42.69
CA GLY A 340 11.10 -16.01 -41.63
C GLY A 340 11.09 -16.87 -40.38
N GLY A 341 12.24 -17.01 -39.72
CA GLY A 341 12.31 -17.75 -38.46
C GLY A 341 11.50 -17.10 -37.32
N VAL A 342 11.32 -15.78 -37.31
CA VAL A 342 10.45 -15.07 -36.36
C VAL A 342 9.26 -14.45 -37.08
N VAL A 343 9.50 -13.65 -38.12
CA VAL A 343 8.47 -12.94 -38.87
C VAL A 343 8.49 -13.29 -40.36
N GLY A 344 7.40 -13.76 -40.94
CA GLY A 344 7.37 -14.11 -42.37
C GLY A 344 7.61 -12.91 -43.28
N ALA A 345 6.81 -11.86 -43.12
CA ALA A 345 6.96 -10.60 -43.85
C ALA A 345 6.63 -9.37 -43.00
N MET A 346 7.32 -8.27 -43.26
CA MET A 346 7.05 -6.95 -42.67
C MET A 346 6.63 -5.93 -43.75
N ALA A 347 5.57 -5.16 -43.51
CA ALA A 347 5.00 -4.21 -44.47
C ALA A 347 4.73 -2.81 -43.85
N GLN A 348 5.59 -1.81 -44.19
CA GLN A 348 5.68 -0.34 -43.83
C GLN A 348 5.46 0.07 -42.35
N SER A 349 5.95 1.17 -41.76
CA SER A 349 7.13 2.06 -41.95
C SER A 349 8.20 1.67 -40.91
N THR A 350 9.44 1.41 -41.34
CA THR A 350 10.55 0.96 -40.45
C THR A 350 10.97 2.01 -39.41
N LYS A 351 10.54 3.26 -39.58
CA LYS A 351 10.73 4.33 -38.60
C LYS A 351 9.97 4.08 -37.30
N TYR A 352 8.81 3.40 -37.38
CA TYR A 352 7.91 3.20 -36.23
C TYR A 352 7.76 1.73 -35.82
N ALA A 353 8.04 0.76 -36.71
CA ALA A 353 7.96 -0.67 -36.43
C ALA A 353 9.34 -1.34 -36.52
N LYS A 354 9.92 -1.71 -35.37
CA LYS A 354 11.19 -2.46 -35.29
C LYS A 354 10.97 -3.77 -34.55
N LEU A 355 11.52 -4.85 -35.08
CA LEU A 355 11.68 -6.10 -34.33
C LEU A 355 12.90 -5.96 -33.41
N ARG A 356 12.75 -6.25 -32.12
CA ARG A 356 13.85 -6.11 -31.14
C ARG A 356 14.07 -7.38 -30.36
N HIS A 357 15.29 -7.62 -29.89
CA HIS A 357 15.56 -8.63 -28.84
C HIS A 357 14.88 -9.98 -29.09
N SER A 358 14.92 -10.48 -30.32
CA SER A 358 14.16 -11.66 -30.75
C SER A 358 15.11 -12.68 -31.39
N TYR A 359 14.77 -13.97 -31.34
CA TYR A 359 15.58 -14.96 -32.02
C TYR A 359 14.81 -16.15 -32.57
N ASN A 360 15.43 -16.79 -33.55
CA ASN A 360 15.01 -18.07 -34.10
C ASN A 360 16.02 -19.17 -33.80
N ALA A 361 15.58 -20.29 -33.24
CA ALA A 361 16.32 -21.53 -33.04
C ALA A 361 15.81 -22.69 -33.91
N GLY A 362 14.60 -22.57 -34.46
CA GLY A 362 14.00 -23.55 -35.37
C GLY A 362 14.61 -23.52 -36.78
N THR A 363 14.47 -24.61 -37.53
CA THR A 363 14.93 -24.66 -38.93
C THR A 363 13.97 -23.92 -39.83
N VAL A 364 14.46 -23.01 -40.66
CA VAL A 364 13.66 -22.23 -41.62
C VAL A 364 13.90 -22.77 -43.03
N THR A 365 12.86 -23.30 -43.66
CA THR A 365 12.93 -23.88 -45.01
C THR A 365 11.94 -23.16 -45.94
N GLY A 366 12.41 -22.70 -47.09
CA GLY A 366 11.51 -22.28 -48.16
C GLY A 366 12.13 -22.25 -49.53
N THR A 367 11.46 -21.61 -50.50
CA THR A 367 11.89 -21.60 -51.91
C THR A 367 12.21 -20.20 -52.45
N ASN A 368 11.76 -19.13 -51.78
CA ASN A 368 12.04 -17.75 -52.17
C ASN A 368 11.88 -16.79 -50.98
N LEU A 369 12.76 -15.78 -50.87
CA LEU A 369 12.78 -14.80 -49.76
C LEU A 369 12.75 -15.47 -48.37
N VAL A 370 13.79 -16.25 -48.07
CA VAL A 370 13.92 -17.02 -46.83
C VAL A 370 15.00 -16.38 -45.94
N GLY A 371 14.66 -16.08 -44.69
CA GLY A 371 15.59 -15.50 -43.73
C GLY A 371 15.47 -16.07 -42.32
N GLY A 372 16.57 -16.06 -41.58
CA GLY A 372 16.63 -16.65 -40.23
C GLY A 372 15.82 -15.88 -39.18
N VAL A 373 15.65 -14.56 -39.34
CA VAL A 373 14.82 -13.75 -38.45
C VAL A 373 13.54 -13.31 -39.15
N TYR A 374 13.67 -12.70 -40.34
CA TYR A 374 12.53 -12.34 -41.16
C TYR A 374 12.72 -12.72 -42.62
N GLY A 375 11.64 -13.01 -43.35
CA GLY A 375 11.70 -13.38 -44.77
C GLY A 375 11.87 -12.17 -45.69
N THR A 376 11.11 -11.10 -45.47
CA THR A 376 11.23 -9.84 -46.22
C THR A 376 10.77 -8.63 -45.39
N ALA A 377 11.28 -7.45 -45.72
CA ALA A 377 10.82 -6.17 -45.20
C ALA A 377 10.58 -5.23 -46.40
N GLU A 378 9.32 -4.93 -46.72
CA GLU A 378 8.94 -4.18 -47.93
C GLU A 378 8.12 -2.92 -47.61
N CYS A 379 8.31 -1.88 -48.43
CA CYS A 379 7.49 -0.66 -48.41
C CYS A 379 6.39 -0.70 -49.50
N PHE A 380 5.11 -0.73 -49.12
CA PHE A 380 3.94 -0.68 -50.00
C PHE A 380 3.47 0.75 -50.35
N ARG A 381 3.86 1.27 -51.52
CA ARG A 381 3.17 2.32 -52.30
C ARG A 381 2.39 3.41 -51.53
N ASP A 382 3.06 4.16 -50.66
CA ASP A 382 2.57 5.50 -50.33
C ASP A 382 3.73 6.49 -50.40
N ASN A 383 3.46 7.73 -50.82
CA ASN A 383 4.47 8.75 -51.12
C ASN A 383 5.30 9.18 -49.88
N SER A 384 4.97 8.65 -48.69
CA SER A 384 5.61 8.92 -47.39
C SER A 384 6.96 8.21 -47.17
N CYS A 385 7.33 7.23 -47.99
CA CYS A 385 8.59 6.48 -47.84
C CYS A 385 9.75 7.01 -48.72
N LYS A 386 9.60 8.19 -49.36
CA LYS A 386 10.58 8.69 -50.34
C LYS A 386 11.88 9.21 -49.73
N ASP A 387 11.87 9.58 -48.44
CA ASP A 387 13.01 10.19 -47.75
C ASP A 387 13.56 9.36 -46.57
N ASP A 388 12.93 8.23 -46.22
CA ASP A 388 13.39 7.35 -45.14
C ASP A 388 14.42 6.36 -45.68
N VAL A 389 15.70 6.59 -45.36
CA VAL A 389 16.75 5.56 -45.44
C VAL A 389 16.23 4.31 -44.72
N LEU A 390 16.29 3.13 -45.36
CA LEU A 390 15.99 1.84 -44.74
C LEU A 390 16.87 1.67 -43.48
N THR A 391 16.39 2.13 -42.33
CA THR A 391 16.99 1.80 -41.04
C THR A 391 16.77 0.32 -40.76
N GLU A 392 17.73 -0.33 -40.10
CA GLU A 392 17.71 -1.77 -39.82
C GLU A 392 16.37 -2.18 -39.15
N PRO A 393 15.56 -3.04 -39.82
CA PRO A 393 14.22 -3.39 -39.33
C PRO A 393 14.24 -4.38 -38.13
N ALA A 394 15.41 -4.95 -37.84
CA ALA A 394 15.68 -5.81 -36.71
C ALA A 394 16.85 -5.25 -35.89
N VAL A 395 16.65 -5.06 -34.58
CA VAL A 395 17.65 -4.55 -33.64
C VAL A 395 17.91 -5.62 -32.59
N ALA A 396 19.18 -6.00 -32.38
CA ALA A 396 19.54 -7.04 -31.42
C ALA A 396 18.74 -8.36 -31.60
N CYS A 397 18.56 -8.80 -32.85
CA CYS A 397 17.90 -10.07 -33.18
C CYS A 397 18.92 -11.09 -33.70
N LEU A 398 18.73 -12.37 -33.36
CA LEU A 398 19.66 -13.44 -33.73
C LEU A 398 18.98 -14.61 -34.43
N ASN A 399 19.75 -15.36 -35.21
CA ASN A 399 19.34 -16.64 -35.77
C ASN A 399 20.33 -17.73 -35.37
N PHE A 400 19.84 -18.71 -34.62
CA PHE A 400 20.52 -19.94 -34.24
C PHE A 400 20.05 -21.14 -35.08
N GLY A 401 18.90 -21.04 -35.75
CA GLY A 401 18.36 -22.08 -36.63
C GLY A 401 19.13 -22.24 -37.94
N ALA A 402 18.99 -23.40 -38.59
CA ALA A 402 19.41 -23.56 -39.97
C ALA A 402 18.47 -22.81 -40.91
N VAL A 403 18.98 -22.27 -42.02
CA VAL A 403 18.18 -21.58 -43.05
C VAL A 403 18.44 -22.25 -44.38
N VAL A 404 17.39 -22.77 -45.01
CA VAL A 404 17.42 -23.50 -46.28
C VAL A 404 16.50 -22.81 -47.30
N ASN A 405 17.06 -22.42 -48.43
CA ASN A 405 16.34 -21.76 -49.52
C ASN A 405 16.50 -22.55 -50.83
N ALA A 406 15.40 -23.08 -51.35
CA ALA A 406 15.36 -23.91 -52.56
C ALA A 406 16.34 -25.11 -52.53
N GLY A 407 16.58 -25.67 -51.35
CA GLY A 407 17.54 -26.76 -51.12
C GLY A 407 18.96 -26.30 -50.72
N ASP A 408 19.29 -25.01 -50.90
CA ASP A 408 20.58 -24.45 -50.52
C ASP A 408 20.60 -24.03 -49.05
N THR A 409 21.59 -24.51 -48.29
CA THR A 409 21.76 -24.12 -46.88
C THR A 409 22.48 -22.76 -46.78
N LEU A 410 21.74 -21.71 -46.45
CA LEU A 410 22.26 -20.34 -46.26
C LEU A 410 22.91 -20.13 -44.89
N SER A 411 22.43 -20.84 -43.86
CA SER A 411 23.06 -20.86 -42.55
C SER A 411 22.86 -22.22 -41.88
N LYS A 412 23.86 -22.66 -41.10
CA LYS A 412 23.80 -23.89 -40.33
C LYS A 412 23.21 -23.62 -38.94
N LYS A 413 22.50 -24.62 -38.41
CA LYS A 413 22.01 -24.60 -37.03
C LYS A 413 23.20 -24.50 -36.07
N LYS A 414 23.08 -23.63 -35.08
CA LYS A 414 24.04 -23.40 -34.00
C LYS A 414 23.78 -24.37 -32.87
N SER A 415 24.87 -24.88 -32.30
CA SER A 415 24.84 -25.52 -30.98
C SER A 415 24.44 -24.51 -29.90
N ILE A 416 24.07 -25.02 -28.72
CA ILE A 416 23.71 -24.18 -27.56
C ILE A 416 24.91 -23.33 -27.14
N GLU A 417 26.11 -23.90 -27.14
CA GLU A 417 27.35 -23.22 -26.78
C GLU A 417 27.64 -22.06 -27.75
N GLU A 418 27.47 -22.28 -29.06
CA GLU A 418 27.63 -21.22 -30.06
C GLU A 418 26.57 -20.13 -29.91
N ALA A 419 25.32 -20.49 -29.62
CA ALA A 419 24.24 -19.52 -29.42
C ALA A 419 24.50 -18.63 -28.19
N ASN A 420 24.95 -19.22 -27.08
CA ASN A 420 25.31 -18.49 -25.86
C ASN A 420 26.53 -17.57 -26.06
N ALA A 421 27.51 -17.98 -26.88
CA ALA A 421 28.67 -17.13 -27.22
C ALA A 421 28.30 -15.90 -28.06
N MET A 422 27.13 -15.90 -28.71
CA MET A 422 26.65 -14.80 -29.58
C MET A 422 25.89 -13.70 -28.82
N LEU A 423 25.81 -13.74 -27.48
CA LEU A 423 24.98 -12.83 -26.67
C LEU A 423 25.57 -11.42 -26.43
N SER A 424 26.85 -11.20 -26.72
CA SER A 424 27.51 -9.90 -26.54
C SER A 424 26.80 -8.68 -27.19
N PRO A 425 26.11 -8.79 -28.35
CA PRO A 425 25.30 -7.69 -28.91
C PRO A 425 23.89 -7.57 -28.33
N MET A 426 23.41 -8.56 -27.56
CA MET A 426 22.09 -8.59 -26.91
C MET A 426 22.11 -8.06 -25.45
N ASP A 427 23.30 -8.13 -24.82
CA ASP A 427 23.92 -7.57 -23.59
C ASP A 427 23.12 -7.10 -22.36
N TYR A 428 21.80 -6.88 -22.40
CA TYR A 428 21.04 -6.41 -21.21
C TYR A 428 19.82 -7.26 -20.86
N ASN A 429 19.30 -8.01 -21.82
CA ASN A 429 18.05 -8.77 -21.64
C ASN A 429 18.21 -10.27 -21.83
N PHE A 430 19.42 -10.78 -22.08
CA PHE A 430 19.65 -12.21 -22.27
C PHE A 430 20.78 -12.75 -21.39
N VAL A 431 20.55 -13.93 -20.82
CA VAL A 431 21.59 -14.73 -20.14
C VAL A 431 21.71 -16.08 -20.82
N ALA A 432 22.90 -16.67 -20.74
CA ALA A 432 23.10 -18.05 -21.13
C ALA A 432 22.29 -18.98 -20.20
N ASP A 433 21.73 -20.05 -20.75
CA ASP A 433 21.12 -21.13 -19.95
C ASP A 433 22.22 -22.03 -19.34
N GLU A 434 23.00 -21.47 -18.39
CA GLU A 434 24.16 -22.13 -17.80
C GLU A 434 23.82 -23.35 -16.93
N LYS A 435 22.57 -23.43 -16.47
CA LYS A 435 22.07 -24.53 -15.63
C LYS A 435 21.33 -25.60 -16.42
N GLY A 436 21.05 -25.37 -17.71
CA GLY A 436 20.24 -26.27 -18.52
C GLY A 436 18.83 -26.41 -17.96
N SER A 437 18.17 -25.30 -17.61
CA SER A 437 16.78 -25.30 -17.13
C SER A 437 15.85 -25.97 -18.14
N GLY A 438 16.22 -25.94 -19.43
CA GLY A 438 15.49 -26.58 -20.52
C GLY A 438 14.26 -25.78 -20.96
N GLU A 439 13.97 -24.64 -20.33
CA GLU A 439 12.78 -23.80 -20.61
C GLU A 439 12.74 -23.30 -22.07
N ASN A 440 13.90 -22.96 -22.63
CA ASN A 440 14.08 -22.55 -24.04
C ASN A 440 14.85 -23.62 -24.82
N LEU A 441 14.73 -24.90 -24.45
CA LEU A 441 15.50 -26.02 -25.03
C LEU A 441 17.02 -25.81 -24.94
N GLY A 442 17.49 -25.12 -23.90
CA GLY A 442 18.90 -24.78 -23.69
C GLY A 442 19.40 -23.52 -24.42
N TYR A 443 18.58 -22.89 -25.28
CA TYR A 443 18.93 -21.63 -25.91
C TYR A 443 18.81 -20.44 -24.94
N PRO A 444 19.45 -19.29 -25.25
CA PRO A 444 19.48 -18.13 -24.36
C PRO A 444 18.12 -17.73 -23.78
N LEU A 445 18.16 -17.33 -22.52
CA LEU A 445 17.00 -16.98 -21.72
C LEU A 445 16.85 -15.48 -21.71
N TYR A 446 15.62 -15.01 -21.86
CA TYR A 446 15.28 -13.60 -21.75
C TYR A 446 15.12 -13.23 -20.27
N ILE A 447 15.99 -12.36 -19.75
CA ILE A 447 16.14 -12.02 -18.33
C ILE A 447 14.84 -11.56 -17.67
N PRO A 448 13.99 -10.72 -18.31
CA PRO A 448 12.73 -10.30 -17.71
C PRO A 448 11.76 -11.43 -17.28
N THR A 449 11.95 -12.69 -17.71
CA THR A 449 10.99 -13.78 -17.42
C THR A 449 11.58 -15.16 -17.12
N HIS A 450 12.84 -15.27 -16.68
CA HIS A 450 13.31 -16.58 -16.22
C HIS A 450 12.53 -17.03 -14.96
N LYS A 451 11.63 -18.01 -15.08
CA LYS A 451 10.71 -18.45 -13.99
C LYS A 451 11.46 -19.16 -12.84
N GLU A 452 12.73 -19.53 -12.99
CA GLU A 452 13.58 -19.90 -11.83
C GLU A 452 14.25 -18.70 -11.12
N LEU A 453 13.92 -17.44 -11.45
CA LEU A 453 14.32 -16.32 -10.61
C LEU A 453 13.42 -16.26 -9.37
N VAL A 454 14.04 -16.45 -8.22
CA VAL A 454 13.39 -16.27 -6.93
C VAL A 454 13.00 -14.79 -6.81
N LEU A 455 11.70 -14.52 -6.97
CA LEU A 455 11.11 -13.31 -6.42
C LEU A 455 11.49 -13.25 -4.94
N PRO A 456 11.73 -12.05 -4.40
CA PRO A 456 11.97 -11.89 -2.97
C PRO A 456 10.84 -12.55 -2.17
N GLU A 457 11.12 -13.05 -0.97
CA GLU A 457 10.08 -13.61 -0.10
C GLU A 457 9.02 -12.54 0.23
N GLY A 458 7.75 -12.93 0.30
CA GLY A 458 6.60 -12.03 0.49
C GLY A 458 5.76 -11.87 -0.78
N SER A 459 4.59 -11.25 -0.65
CA SER A 459 3.65 -10.98 -1.76
C SER A 459 3.72 -9.53 -2.28
N GLY A 460 4.51 -8.67 -1.64
CA GLY A 460 4.64 -7.26 -1.98
C GLY A 460 3.46 -6.40 -1.52
N THR A 461 2.61 -6.92 -0.64
CA THR A 461 1.51 -6.17 -0.02
C THR A 461 2.00 -5.41 1.21
N LYS A 462 1.20 -4.49 1.74
CA LYS A 462 1.56 -3.73 2.95
C LYS A 462 1.81 -4.64 4.16
N ASP A 463 0.98 -5.67 4.32
CA ASP A 463 1.03 -6.60 5.44
C ASP A 463 2.07 -7.72 5.23
N ASP A 464 2.39 -8.02 3.97
CA ASP A 464 3.37 -9.03 3.56
C ASP A 464 4.30 -8.50 2.44
N PRO A 465 5.24 -7.60 2.80
CA PRO A 465 6.13 -6.94 1.84
C PRO A 465 7.23 -7.87 1.34
N TYR A 466 7.74 -7.58 0.15
CA TYR A 466 8.90 -8.26 -0.41
C TYR A 466 10.17 -8.02 0.43
N LEU A 467 10.85 -9.10 0.84
CA LEU A 467 12.04 -9.05 1.69
C LEU A 467 13.31 -9.07 0.84
N ILE A 468 14.05 -7.97 0.83
CA ILE A 468 15.32 -7.87 0.12
C ILE A 468 16.46 -8.19 1.09
N ALA A 469 16.94 -9.44 1.11
CA ALA A 469 17.94 -9.93 2.05
C ALA A 469 19.32 -10.21 1.42
N SER A 470 19.39 -10.20 0.08
CA SER A 470 20.58 -10.61 -0.65
C SER A 470 20.67 -9.94 -2.02
N GLU A 471 21.84 -10.05 -2.66
CA GLU A 471 22.04 -9.62 -4.04
C GLU A 471 21.05 -10.30 -5.02
N LYS A 472 20.65 -11.54 -4.72
CA LYS A 472 19.66 -12.27 -5.51
C LYS A 472 18.27 -11.63 -5.40
N ASP A 473 17.88 -11.22 -4.20
CA ASP A 473 16.58 -10.57 -3.98
C ASP A 473 16.57 -9.18 -4.57
N LEU A 474 17.71 -8.46 -4.54
CA LEU A 474 17.85 -7.16 -5.21
C LEU A 474 17.78 -7.29 -6.73
N PHE A 475 18.28 -8.38 -7.29
CA PHE A 475 18.05 -8.71 -8.70
C PHE A 475 16.57 -9.03 -8.97
N GLY A 476 15.90 -9.77 -8.09
CA GLY A 476 14.46 -10.00 -8.15
C GLY A 476 13.64 -8.70 -8.10
N PHE A 477 14.05 -7.74 -7.25
CA PHE A 477 13.49 -6.38 -7.23
C PHE A 477 13.63 -5.72 -8.60
N GLU A 478 14.81 -5.75 -9.20
CA GLU A 478 15.05 -5.11 -10.48
C GLU A 478 14.21 -5.76 -11.60
N VAL A 479 14.06 -7.09 -11.59
CA VAL A 479 13.20 -7.82 -12.55
C VAL A 479 11.74 -7.43 -12.45
N LEU A 480 11.21 -7.11 -11.25
CA LEU A 480 9.83 -6.61 -11.08
C LEU A 480 9.55 -5.29 -11.82
N PHE A 481 10.58 -4.60 -12.30
CA PHE A 481 10.54 -3.25 -12.86
C PHE A 481 11.35 -3.10 -14.18
N ARG A 482 11.75 -4.22 -14.81
CA ARG A 482 12.45 -4.22 -16.11
C ARG A 482 11.56 -3.87 -17.31
N GLN A 483 10.24 -3.76 -17.13
CA GLN A 483 9.30 -3.59 -18.24
C GLN A 483 8.86 -2.12 -18.42
N GLU A 484 8.77 -1.66 -19.67
CA GLU A 484 8.22 -0.33 -20.05
C GLU A 484 6.69 -0.21 -19.84
N SER A 485 6.01 -1.24 -19.31
CA SER A 485 4.54 -1.36 -19.24
C SER A 485 3.92 -1.00 -17.87
N ASP A 486 4.71 -0.41 -16.96
CA ASP A 486 4.32 -0.05 -15.57
C ASP A 486 3.06 0.84 -15.42
N PHE A 487 2.51 1.35 -16.52
CA PHE A 487 1.27 2.13 -16.55
C PHE A 487 0.03 1.35 -16.04
N LEU A 488 0.10 0.01 -15.89
CA LEU A 488 -1.03 -0.84 -15.50
C LEU A 488 -1.00 -1.38 -14.07
N ARG A 489 0.09 -1.16 -13.31
CA ARG A 489 0.15 -1.60 -11.91
C ARG A 489 -0.66 -0.61 -11.04
N LEU A 490 -1.83 -1.05 -10.55
CA LEU A 490 -2.73 -0.22 -9.74
C LEU A 490 -2.27 -0.13 -8.27
N ASP A 491 -1.70 -1.21 -7.75
CA ASP A 491 -1.31 -1.33 -6.35
C ASP A 491 0.13 -0.90 -6.10
N THR A 492 0.37 -0.38 -4.89
CA THR A 492 1.72 -0.10 -4.42
C THR A 492 2.40 -1.40 -3.99
N LEU A 493 3.59 -1.66 -4.52
CA LEU A 493 4.44 -2.74 -4.03
C LEU A 493 5.27 -2.28 -2.83
N TYR A 494 5.28 -3.11 -1.80
CA TYR A 494 6.00 -2.85 -0.55
C TYR A 494 7.23 -3.73 -0.44
N PHE A 495 8.35 -3.13 -0.06
CA PHE A 495 9.65 -3.78 0.08
C PHE A 495 10.28 -3.45 1.43
N LYS A 496 10.88 -4.45 2.08
CA LYS A 496 11.70 -4.29 3.28
C LYS A 496 13.06 -4.92 3.03
N GLN A 497 14.11 -4.11 3.05
CA GLN A 497 15.48 -4.62 3.03
C GLN A 497 15.87 -5.10 4.43
N THR A 498 16.47 -6.29 4.53
CA THR A 498 16.79 -6.94 5.82
C THR A 498 18.28 -7.21 6.01
N ALA A 499 19.11 -6.84 5.03
CA ALA A 499 20.56 -6.95 5.09
C ALA A 499 21.23 -5.88 4.21
N ASP A 500 22.52 -5.63 4.46
CA ASP A 500 23.35 -4.87 3.52
C ASP A 500 23.63 -5.70 2.26
N ILE A 501 23.55 -5.08 1.09
CA ILE A 501 23.63 -5.75 -0.20
C ILE A 501 24.70 -5.10 -1.07
N ALA A 502 25.68 -5.89 -1.49
CA ALA A 502 26.66 -5.47 -2.49
C ALA A 502 26.32 -6.09 -3.84
N TRP A 503 26.12 -5.24 -4.85
CA TRP A 503 25.93 -5.65 -6.23
C TRP A 503 27.27 -5.99 -6.88
N SER A 504 27.48 -7.25 -7.21
CA SER A 504 28.70 -7.76 -7.85
C SER A 504 28.65 -7.70 -9.38
N GLY A 505 27.46 -7.50 -9.96
CA GLY A 505 27.24 -7.58 -11.40
C GLY A 505 27.13 -9.00 -11.96
N LYS A 506 27.14 -10.04 -11.11
CA LYS A 506 27.03 -11.44 -11.56
C LYS A 506 25.68 -11.77 -12.24
N TYR A 507 24.65 -10.97 -11.99
CA TYR A 507 23.34 -11.07 -12.64
C TYR A 507 23.19 -10.13 -13.86
N GLY A 508 24.30 -9.55 -14.33
CA GLY A 508 24.34 -8.63 -15.44
C GLY A 508 24.47 -7.17 -15.01
N LYS A 509 24.41 -6.27 -16.01
CA LYS A 509 24.42 -4.83 -15.81
C LYS A 509 23.09 -4.38 -15.21
N TRP A 510 23.14 -3.44 -14.27
CA TRP A 510 21.96 -2.92 -13.59
C TRP A 510 21.06 -2.15 -14.57
N PHE A 511 19.76 -2.47 -14.61
CA PHE A 511 18.79 -1.72 -15.41
C PHE A 511 17.35 -1.78 -14.87
N VAL A 512 16.87 -0.65 -14.35
CA VAL A 512 15.44 -0.46 -14.08
C VAL A 512 14.90 0.61 -15.03
N ASP A 513 13.85 0.30 -15.79
CA ASP A 513 13.23 1.31 -16.66
C ASP A 513 12.41 2.28 -15.81
N SER A 514 11.36 1.78 -15.16
CA SER A 514 10.43 2.59 -14.39
C SER A 514 10.23 1.98 -12.99
N LEU A 515 10.22 2.81 -11.96
CA LEU A 515 9.78 2.46 -10.61
C LEU A 515 8.46 3.17 -10.34
N PHE A 516 7.35 2.48 -10.52
CA PHE A 516 6.02 3.03 -10.31
C PHE A 516 5.34 2.43 -9.07
N ARG A 517 4.77 3.29 -8.22
CA ARG A 517 4.02 2.89 -7.02
C ARG A 517 4.81 1.94 -6.12
N VAL A 518 5.91 2.44 -5.57
CA VAL A 518 6.82 1.67 -4.73
C VAL A 518 6.88 2.24 -3.32
N ASP A 519 6.80 1.40 -2.30
CA ASP A 519 7.20 1.67 -0.92
C ASP A 519 8.42 0.81 -0.59
N TYR A 520 9.59 1.43 -0.53
CA TYR A 520 10.85 0.76 -0.25
C TYR A 520 11.42 1.26 1.08
N ASN A 521 11.39 0.40 2.10
CA ASN A 521 12.03 0.65 3.38
C ASN A 521 13.37 -0.09 3.46
N GLY A 522 14.47 0.66 3.47
CA GLY A 522 15.81 0.09 3.57
C GLY A 522 16.17 -0.43 4.97
N LEU A 523 15.37 -0.16 6.01
CA LEU A 523 15.67 -0.47 7.42
C LEU A 523 17.09 -0.03 7.89
N ASN A 524 17.59 1.07 7.34
CA ASN A 524 18.95 1.63 7.50
C ASN A 524 20.08 0.76 6.92
N HIS A 525 19.76 -0.24 6.09
CA HIS A 525 20.75 -1.02 5.38
C HIS A 525 21.38 -0.26 4.20
N THR A 526 22.46 -0.83 3.67
CA THR A 526 23.21 -0.30 2.54
C THR A 526 22.95 -1.11 1.28
N ILE A 527 22.76 -0.46 0.14
CA ILE A 527 22.98 -1.05 -1.20
C ILE A 527 24.27 -0.46 -1.75
N SER A 528 25.18 -1.30 -2.25
CA SER A 528 26.45 -0.84 -2.79
C SER A 528 26.87 -1.43 -4.13
N GLY A 529 27.77 -0.74 -4.83
CA GLY A 529 28.47 -1.25 -6.02
C GLY A 529 27.69 -1.21 -7.32
N ILE A 530 26.55 -0.51 -7.39
CA ILE A 530 25.75 -0.39 -8.62
C ILE A 530 26.42 0.56 -9.60
N LYS A 531 26.62 0.07 -10.83
CA LYS A 531 27.17 0.85 -11.95
C LYS A 531 26.18 0.91 -13.10
N VAL A 532 25.89 2.11 -13.58
CA VAL A 532 25.01 2.39 -14.74
C VAL A 532 25.80 3.21 -15.74
N ASP A 533 26.32 2.56 -16.79
CA ASP A 533 27.14 3.20 -17.83
C ASP A 533 26.38 3.29 -19.16
N ARG A 534 25.74 4.44 -19.40
CA ARG A 534 24.83 4.70 -20.53
C ARG A 534 25.12 6.06 -21.20
N PRO A 535 26.35 6.27 -21.72
CA PRO A 535 26.75 7.56 -22.28
C PRO A 535 25.83 7.97 -23.44
N GLY A 536 25.37 9.21 -23.43
CA GLY A 536 24.48 9.77 -24.47
C GLY A 536 23.01 9.39 -24.35
N GLU A 537 22.62 8.46 -23.46
CA GLU A 537 21.21 8.12 -23.27
C GLU A 537 20.44 9.17 -22.44
N TYR A 538 19.15 9.31 -22.73
CA TYR A 538 18.22 10.15 -21.98
C TYR A 538 17.63 9.39 -20.79
N ARG A 539 17.47 10.04 -19.63
CA ARG A 539 16.98 9.49 -18.36
C ARG A 539 17.82 8.31 -17.87
N VAL A 540 18.83 8.60 -17.07
CA VAL A 540 19.76 7.59 -16.57
C VAL A 540 19.89 7.70 -15.04
N GLY A 541 19.84 6.55 -14.36
CA GLY A 541 19.99 6.42 -12.91
C GLY A 541 19.79 4.98 -12.48
N PHE A 542 19.68 4.73 -11.17
CA PHE A 542 19.24 3.44 -10.62
C PHE A 542 17.92 2.99 -11.30
N ALA A 543 17.02 3.94 -11.58
CA ALA A 543 15.95 3.78 -12.54
C ALA A 543 15.89 4.96 -13.53
N ARG A 544 15.38 4.74 -14.75
CA ARG A 544 15.19 5.85 -15.72
C ARG A 544 14.10 6.81 -15.24
N LEU A 545 13.01 6.28 -14.68
CA LEU A 545 11.89 7.04 -14.12
C LEU A 545 11.46 6.48 -12.77
N ILE A 546 11.18 7.34 -11.78
CA ILE A 546 10.59 6.94 -10.49
C ILE A 546 9.34 7.78 -10.27
N THR A 547 8.18 7.17 -10.02
CA THR A 547 6.96 7.93 -9.72
C THR A 547 5.99 7.27 -8.75
N SER A 548 5.27 8.09 -7.97
CA SER A 548 4.34 7.62 -6.93
C SER A 548 5.06 6.76 -5.88
N PHE A 549 6.22 7.22 -5.41
CA PHE A 549 7.15 6.41 -4.62
C PHE A 549 7.33 6.91 -3.19
N ARG A 550 7.75 5.99 -2.31
CA ARG A 550 8.21 6.21 -0.95
C ARG A 550 9.49 5.40 -0.79
N ILE A 551 10.65 6.05 -0.72
CA ILE A 551 11.93 5.36 -0.53
C ILE A 551 12.59 5.96 0.72
N TYR A 552 12.91 5.11 1.70
CA TYR A 552 13.35 5.62 3.00
C TYR A 552 14.23 4.67 3.78
N ASN A 553 15.01 5.22 4.72
CA ASN A 553 15.94 4.51 5.61
C ASN A 553 16.98 3.69 4.83
N LEU A 554 17.71 4.31 3.92
CA LEU A 554 18.61 3.57 3.01
C LEU A 554 19.93 4.30 2.80
N THR A 555 21.02 3.55 2.75
CA THR A 555 22.33 4.06 2.31
C THR A 555 22.64 3.51 0.93
N LEU A 556 22.95 4.38 -0.03
CA LEU A 556 23.42 4.02 -1.36
C LEU A 556 24.90 4.35 -1.43
N LYS A 557 25.74 3.34 -1.65
CA LYS A 557 27.20 3.48 -1.53
C LYS A 557 27.95 2.97 -2.75
N ASP A 558 29.00 3.66 -3.15
CA ASP A 558 29.84 3.26 -4.28
C ASP A 558 29.01 3.12 -5.59
N PHE A 559 28.05 4.02 -5.81
CA PHE A 559 27.28 4.10 -7.05
C PHE A 559 28.06 4.87 -8.12
N GLU A 560 27.96 4.45 -9.37
CA GLU A 560 28.61 5.12 -10.51
C GLU A 560 27.62 5.20 -11.68
N VAL A 561 27.21 6.42 -12.05
CA VAL A 561 26.19 6.67 -13.07
C VAL A 561 26.72 7.59 -14.15
N VAL A 562 26.72 7.11 -15.40
CA VAL A 562 27.13 7.87 -16.59
C VAL A 562 25.96 7.90 -17.58
N GLY A 563 25.52 9.09 -17.97
CA GLY A 563 24.38 9.29 -18.88
C GLY A 563 24.57 10.43 -19.88
N GLY A 564 23.59 10.66 -20.75
CA GLY A 564 23.56 11.82 -21.66
C GLY A 564 22.77 12.99 -21.07
N ASN A 565 21.46 12.84 -20.92
CA ASN A 565 20.58 13.92 -20.45
C ASN A 565 19.58 13.38 -19.41
N ASN A 566 19.20 14.20 -18.42
CA ASN A 566 18.45 13.80 -17.24
C ASN A 566 19.13 12.63 -16.52
N VAL A 567 20.23 12.91 -15.84
CA VAL A 567 21.07 11.91 -15.17
C VAL A 567 21.04 12.16 -13.67
N GLY A 568 20.78 11.12 -12.87
CA GLY A 568 20.92 11.17 -11.41
C GLY A 568 21.15 9.80 -10.80
N MET A 569 21.70 9.74 -9.58
CA MET A 569 22.05 8.47 -8.96
C MET A 569 20.84 7.54 -8.79
N LEU A 570 19.72 8.08 -8.31
CA LEU A 570 18.48 7.33 -8.13
C LEU A 570 17.62 7.34 -9.39
N GLY A 571 17.37 8.52 -9.96
CA GLY A 571 16.40 8.67 -11.05
C GLY A 571 16.86 9.60 -12.15
N GLY A 572 16.73 9.18 -13.40
CA GLY A 572 16.77 10.12 -14.51
C GLY A 572 15.67 11.18 -14.38
N GLY A 573 14.45 10.74 -14.05
CA GLY A 573 13.34 11.58 -13.61
C GLY A 573 12.65 11.03 -12.36
N MET A 574 12.25 11.89 -11.42
CA MET A 574 11.51 11.52 -10.21
C MET A 574 10.26 12.39 -10.04
N PHE A 575 9.09 11.78 -9.83
CA PHE A 575 7.81 12.51 -9.80
C PHE A 575 6.84 12.01 -8.73
N LYS A 576 6.19 12.91 -8.00
CA LYS A 576 5.14 12.59 -7.02
C LYS A 576 5.60 11.54 -6.01
N GLY A 577 6.52 11.89 -5.12
CA GLY A 577 7.00 10.94 -4.12
C GLY A 577 7.83 11.61 -3.05
N TYR A 578 8.32 10.81 -2.12
CA TYR A 578 9.24 11.32 -1.11
C TYR A 578 10.43 10.38 -0.90
N LEU A 579 11.56 11.01 -0.62
CA LEU A 579 12.81 10.37 -0.24
C LEU A 579 13.15 10.81 1.19
N HIS A 580 13.29 9.86 2.12
CA HIS A 580 13.50 10.18 3.53
C HIS A 580 14.62 9.37 4.19
N ASN A 581 15.50 10.04 4.93
CA ASN A 581 16.60 9.37 5.65
C ASN A 581 17.42 8.51 4.67
N VAL A 582 17.95 9.16 3.64
CA VAL A 582 18.77 8.53 2.60
C VAL A 582 20.14 9.16 2.57
N ARG A 583 21.16 8.30 2.55
CA ARG A 583 22.56 8.71 2.37
C ARG A 583 23.06 8.25 1.01
N LEU A 584 23.71 9.12 0.26
CA LEU A 584 24.21 8.82 -1.08
C LEU A 584 25.72 9.02 -1.16
N TYR A 585 26.43 8.02 -1.68
CA TYR A 585 27.86 8.07 -1.99
C TYR A 585 28.08 7.50 -3.39
N GLY A 586 28.71 8.27 -4.27
CA GLY A 586 28.96 7.82 -5.62
C GLY A 586 29.33 8.94 -6.57
N THR A 587 29.39 8.61 -7.87
CA THR A 587 29.69 9.55 -8.95
C THR A 587 28.53 9.60 -9.95
N VAL A 588 28.22 10.80 -10.43
CA VAL A 588 27.20 11.03 -11.46
C VAL A 588 27.78 11.92 -12.55
N SER A 589 27.79 11.45 -13.80
CA SER A 589 28.32 12.18 -14.95
C SER A 589 27.31 12.25 -16.10
N GLY A 590 27.12 13.42 -16.71
CA GLY A 590 26.30 13.54 -17.91
C GLY A 590 26.49 14.83 -18.70
N ASP A 591 25.70 15.03 -19.77
CA ASP A 591 25.83 16.20 -20.64
C ASP A 591 24.93 17.36 -20.21
N SER A 592 23.59 17.23 -20.28
CA SER A 592 22.71 18.43 -20.28
C SER A 592 21.94 18.72 -19.00
N ILE A 593 21.45 17.71 -18.27
CA ILE A 593 20.70 17.90 -17.02
C ILE A 593 21.15 16.79 -16.07
N VAL A 594 21.91 17.16 -15.05
CA VAL A 594 22.59 16.21 -14.15
C VAL A 594 22.36 16.63 -12.71
N GLY A 595 21.91 15.71 -11.86
CA GLY A 595 21.80 15.92 -10.42
C GLY A 595 22.41 14.78 -9.63
N GLY A 596 22.90 15.03 -8.41
CA GLY A 596 23.43 13.96 -7.56
C GLY A 596 22.39 12.89 -7.23
N ILE A 597 21.14 13.28 -6.99
CA ILE A 597 20.03 12.34 -6.74
C ILE A 597 19.23 12.09 -8.02
N ALA A 598 18.83 13.17 -8.71
CA ALA A 598 17.93 13.10 -9.83
C ALA A 598 18.28 14.06 -10.97
N GLY A 599 18.12 13.64 -12.22
CA GLY A 599 18.21 14.58 -13.34
C GLY A 599 17.11 15.63 -13.29
N TYR A 600 15.86 15.17 -13.31
CA TYR A 600 14.66 16.03 -13.28
C TYR A 600 13.71 15.61 -12.16
N THR A 601 13.15 16.56 -11.41
CA THR A 601 12.19 16.28 -10.32
C THR A 601 10.88 17.04 -10.50
N GLY A 602 9.75 16.43 -10.10
CA GLY A 602 8.42 17.04 -10.16
C GLY A 602 7.50 16.63 -9.00
N ASN A 603 7.19 17.54 -8.07
CA ASN A 603 6.46 17.24 -6.82
C ASN A 603 7.14 16.13 -5.99
N VAL A 604 8.43 16.28 -5.70
CA VAL A 604 9.18 15.35 -4.83
C VAL A 604 9.56 16.04 -3.53
N SER A 605 9.34 15.37 -2.39
CA SER A 605 9.81 15.83 -1.08
C SER A 605 11.10 15.11 -0.69
N PHE A 606 12.20 15.85 -0.59
CA PHE A 606 13.47 15.37 -0.07
C PHE A 606 13.62 15.81 1.39
N THR A 607 13.66 14.85 2.31
CA THR A 607 13.77 15.15 3.74
C THR A 607 14.85 14.31 4.38
N ASN A 608 15.68 14.90 5.24
CA ASN A 608 16.68 14.13 5.99
C ASN A 608 17.68 13.43 5.06
N ILE A 609 18.13 14.14 4.02
CA ILE A 609 19.06 13.65 3.01
C ILE A 609 20.48 14.00 3.40
N GLN A 610 21.40 13.05 3.20
CA GLN A 610 22.85 13.30 3.26
C GLN A 610 23.46 12.89 1.92
N ASP A 611 23.82 13.87 1.10
CA ASP A 611 24.35 13.60 -0.24
C ASP A 611 25.86 13.90 -0.29
N PHE A 612 26.66 12.91 -0.66
CA PHE A 612 28.12 12.99 -0.78
C PHE A 612 28.59 12.67 -2.19
N ALA A 613 27.71 12.81 -3.20
CA ALA A 613 28.03 12.45 -4.57
C ALA A 613 29.02 13.42 -5.25
N ASP A 614 29.88 12.92 -6.13
CA ASP A 614 30.62 13.75 -7.09
C ASP A 614 29.80 13.88 -8.39
N VAL A 615 29.38 15.09 -8.72
CA VAL A 615 28.43 15.37 -9.81
C VAL A 615 29.11 16.21 -10.88
N THR A 616 29.21 15.69 -12.11
CA THR A 616 29.82 16.37 -13.25
C THR A 616 28.85 16.48 -14.42
N GLY A 617 28.68 17.68 -14.98
CA GLY A 617 27.95 17.82 -16.24
C GLY A 617 28.27 19.07 -17.06
N LYS A 618 27.74 19.17 -18.29
CA LYS A 618 28.08 20.27 -19.21
C LYS A 618 27.09 21.44 -19.15
N SER A 619 25.78 21.17 -19.18
CA SER A 619 24.78 22.26 -19.27
C SER A 619 24.18 22.64 -17.92
N VAL A 620 23.27 21.84 -17.37
CA VAL A 620 22.55 22.14 -16.12
C VAL A 620 22.92 21.10 -15.08
N VAL A 621 23.57 21.52 -13.99
CA VAL A 621 24.12 20.62 -12.97
C VAL A 621 23.70 21.06 -11.57
N GLY A 622 23.19 20.14 -10.77
CA GLY A 622 22.79 20.37 -9.38
C GLY A 622 23.32 19.31 -8.41
N GLY A 623 23.59 19.66 -7.15
CA GLY A 623 23.93 18.67 -6.13
C GLY A 623 22.78 17.69 -5.85
N VAL A 624 21.56 18.19 -5.64
CA VAL A 624 20.36 17.36 -5.45
C VAL A 624 19.71 17.00 -6.77
N ALA A 625 19.35 18.01 -7.57
CA ALA A 625 18.73 17.79 -8.86
C ALA A 625 19.20 18.76 -9.94
N GLY A 626 19.32 18.28 -11.18
CA GLY A 626 19.63 19.14 -12.32
C GLY A 626 18.53 20.19 -12.53
N ASN A 627 17.27 19.76 -12.62
CA ASN A 627 16.10 20.65 -12.65
C ASN A 627 15.03 20.24 -11.62
N GLY A 628 14.57 21.20 -10.82
CA GLY A 628 13.51 21.04 -9.83
C GLY A 628 12.18 21.73 -10.20
N TYR A 629 11.13 20.94 -10.41
CA TYR A 629 9.75 21.43 -10.50
C TYR A 629 9.01 21.11 -9.20
N THR A 630 8.61 22.16 -8.45
CA THR A 630 7.78 22.05 -7.23
C THR A 630 8.25 20.98 -6.24
N SER A 631 9.56 20.81 -6.09
CA SER A 631 10.18 19.76 -5.26
C SER A 631 10.96 20.39 -4.12
N ASP A 632 10.66 19.96 -2.90
CA ASP A 632 11.14 20.56 -1.67
C ASP A 632 12.37 19.83 -1.14
N LEU A 633 13.22 20.55 -0.42
CA LEU A 633 14.36 19.99 0.31
C LEU A 633 14.37 20.52 1.74
N SER A 634 14.32 19.60 2.71
CA SER A 634 14.25 19.97 4.11
C SER A 634 15.12 19.11 5.03
N CYS A 635 15.60 19.71 6.13
CA CYS A 635 16.38 19.03 7.16
C CYS A 635 17.54 18.21 6.59
N SER A 636 18.26 18.75 5.60
CA SER A 636 19.19 17.98 4.77
C SER A 636 20.58 18.60 4.73
N ALA A 637 21.58 17.75 4.54
CA ALA A 637 22.99 18.07 4.47
C ALA A 637 23.54 17.66 3.10
N VAL A 638 23.92 18.62 2.28
CA VAL A 638 24.50 18.35 0.95
C VAL A 638 25.99 18.61 1.01
N HIS A 639 26.79 17.60 0.67
CA HIS A 639 28.25 17.61 0.67
C HIS A 639 28.83 17.36 -0.73
N SER A 640 27.96 17.24 -1.73
CA SER A 640 28.29 16.87 -3.10
C SER A 640 29.31 17.81 -3.73
N HIS A 641 30.29 17.27 -4.44
CA HIS A 641 31.17 18.11 -5.25
C HIS A 641 30.54 18.29 -6.64
N VAL A 642 30.22 19.52 -7.02
CA VAL A 642 29.43 19.80 -8.22
C VAL A 642 30.26 20.58 -9.24
N VAL A 643 30.48 19.99 -10.42
CA VAL A 643 31.27 20.57 -11.50
C VAL A 643 30.42 20.71 -12.76
N GLY A 644 30.39 21.90 -13.36
CA GLY A 644 29.84 22.02 -14.71
C GLY A 644 30.16 23.25 -15.53
N ASP A 645 29.89 23.16 -16.84
CA ASP A 645 30.30 24.21 -17.78
C ASP A 645 29.33 25.41 -17.80
N SER A 646 28.01 25.20 -17.88
CA SER A 646 27.07 26.29 -18.20
C SER A 646 26.29 26.86 -17.01
N VAL A 647 25.42 26.07 -16.39
CA VAL A 647 24.50 26.47 -15.31
C VAL A 647 24.66 25.47 -14.17
N VAL A 648 25.32 25.89 -13.11
CA VAL A 648 25.64 25.02 -11.97
C VAL A 648 25.02 25.59 -10.70
N GLY A 649 24.33 24.75 -9.93
CA GLY A 649 23.81 25.07 -8.61
C GLY A 649 24.26 24.05 -7.57
N GLY A 650 24.66 24.48 -6.38
CA GLY A 650 25.08 23.52 -5.34
C GLY A 650 23.95 22.61 -4.85
N LEU A 651 22.69 23.05 -4.89
CA LEU A 651 21.51 22.22 -4.60
C LEU A 651 20.73 21.90 -5.89
N TYR A 652 20.28 22.93 -6.61
CA TYR A 652 19.50 22.78 -7.84
C TYR A 652 20.15 23.57 -8.98
N GLY A 653 20.35 22.93 -10.13
CA GLY A 653 20.86 23.59 -11.32
C GLY A 653 19.88 24.66 -11.84
N LEU A 654 18.63 24.28 -12.06
CA LEU A 654 17.52 25.17 -12.45
C LEU A 654 16.23 24.84 -11.69
N THR A 655 15.31 25.80 -11.64
CA THR A 655 13.95 25.61 -11.13
C THR A 655 12.93 26.21 -12.07
N ASP A 656 11.99 25.41 -12.58
CA ASP A 656 11.03 25.87 -13.59
C ASP A 656 9.88 26.72 -12.99
N THR A 657 9.57 26.57 -11.69
CA THR A 657 8.53 27.35 -10.99
C THR A 657 8.88 27.62 -9.51
N PRO A 658 9.42 28.80 -9.16
CA PRO A 658 9.88 29.09 -7.80
C PRO A 658 8.75 29.29 -6.77
N ARG A 659 7.48 29.43 -7.20
CA ARG A 659 6.35 29.74 -6.30
C ARG A 659 5.98 28.60 -5.35
N PHE A 660 6.50 27.39 -5.55
CA PHE A 660 6.11 26.21 -4.77
C PHE A 660 7.31 25.34 -4.34
N MET A 661 8.54 25.84 -4.44
CA MET A 661 9.72 25.16 -3.89
C MET A 661 10.04 25.73 -2.50
N THR A 662 10.22 24.84 -1.53
CA THR A 662 10.56 25.16 -0.16
C THR A 662 11.92 24.58 0.20
N LEU A 663 12.88 25.47 0.53
CA LEU A 663 14.12 25.07 1.20
C LEU A 663 14.03 25.43 2.68
N PHE A 664 14.20 24.44 3.55
CA PHE A 664 14.03 24.61 4.99
C PHE A 664 15.02 23.79 5.80
N ASN A 665 15.85 24.46 6.61
CA ASN A 665 16.86 23.81 7.44
C ASN A 665 17.81 22.93 6.60
N VAL A 666 18.51 23.57 5.66
CA VAL A 666 19.41 22.88 4.73
C VAL A 666 20.77 23.55 4.80
N TYR A 667 21.84 22.77 4.68
CA TYR A 667 23.15 23.35 4.39
C TYR A 667 23.85 22.65 3.22
N MET A 668 24.65 23.43 2.49
CA MET A 668 25.54 22.95 1.44
C MET A 668 27.00 23.15 1.84
N ALA A 669 27.74 22.06 2.02
CA ALA A 669 29.13 22.02 2.44
C ALA A 669 30.12 21.61 1.33
N GLY A 670 29.63 21.06 0.23
CA GLY A 670 30.44 20.67 -0.92
C GLY A 670 30.98 21.86 -1.71
N ASP A 671 31.92 21.58 -2.61
CA ASP A 671 32.51 22.57 -3.51
C ASP A 671 31.73 22.63 -4.84
N VAL A 672 31.53 23.84 -5.36
CA VAL A 672 30.81 24.09 -6.62
C VAL A 672 31.75 24.79 -7.59
N GLU A 673 31.98 24.17 -8.75
CA GLU A 673 32.82 24.68 -9.83
C GLU A 673 31.97 24.93 -11.07
N ALA A 674 31.93 26.19 -11.53
CA ALA A 674 31.13 26.61 -12.68
C ALA A 674 31.97 27.42 -13.66
N ARG A 675 31.96 27.05 -14.94
CA ARG A 675 32.73 27.78 -15.97
C ARG A 675 32.03 29.05 -16.46
N VAL A 676 30.70 29.06 -16.54
CA VAL A 676 29.92 30.19 -17.10
C VAL A 676 29.00 30.83 -16.06
N ARG A 677 28.08 30.10 -15.44
CA ARG A 677 27.20 30.59 -14.35
C ARG A 677 27.13 29.57 -13.23
N GLY A 678 27.46 30.00 -12.01
CA GLY A 678 27.40 29.18 -10.81
C GLY A 678 26.67 29.88 -9.67
N ASP A 679 25.94 29.12 -8.85
CA ASP A 679 25.41 29.53 -7.55
C ASP A 679 25.62 28.39 -6.53
N MET A 680 25.91 28.72 -5.27
CA MET A 680 26.10 27.71 -4.21
C MET A 680 24.81 26.95 -3.83
N LEU A 681 23.63 27.46 -4.21
CA LEU A 681 22.34 26.88 -3.86
C LEU A 681 21.49 26.65 -5.11
N VAL A 682 20.95 27.72 -5.71
CA VAL A 682 20.00 27.63 -6.83
C VAL A 682 20.34 28.67 -7.88
N ASN A 683 20.59 28.24 -9.11
CA ASN A 683 20.99 29.12 -10.20
C ASN A 683 19.79 29.52 -11.08
N ASP A 684 18.86 30.33 -10.55
CA ASP A 684 17.70 30.83 -11.29
C ASP A 684 17.39 32.32 -11.01
N SER A 685 17.11 33.05 -12.10
CA SER A 685 16.68 34.45 -12.10
C SER A 685 15.24 34.68 -11.61
N LEU A 686 14.37 33.66 -11.63
CA LEU A 686 12.96 33.75 -11.20
C LEU A 686 12.76 33.54 -9.69
N ALA A 687 13.82 33.09 -9.00
CA ALA A 687 13.88 32.79 -7.57
C ALA A 687 13.47 33.94 -6.63
N LYS A 688 13.39 35.18 -7.14
CA LYS A 688 13.00 36.41 -6.42
C LYS A 688 11.52 36.49 -6.03
N ASN A 689 10.68 35.59 -6.54
CA ASN A 689 9.22 35.58 -6.31
C ASN A 689 8.72 34.38 -5.45
N SER A 690 9.62 33.67 -4.76
CA SER A 690 9.32 32.53 -3.87
C SER A 690 9.14 32.97 -2.41
N GLU A 691 8.57 32.11 -1.55
CA GLU A 691 8.74 32.30 -0.10
C GLU A 691 10.24 32.26 0.24
N ALA A 692 10.70 33.20 1.06
CA ALA A 692 12.12 33.27 1.41
C ALA A 692 12.57 31.96 2.08
N PRO A 693 13.68 31.35 1.62
CA PRO A 693 14.25 30.17 2.26
C PRO A 693 14.56 30.45 3.73
N LYS A 694 14.27 29.47 4.59
CA LYS A 694 14.38 29.61 6.05
C LYS A 694 15.50 28.71 6.56
N LYS A 695 16.50 29.32 7.22
CA LYS A 695 17.67 28.62 7.79
C LYS A 695 18.40 27.76 6.74
N VAL A 696 18.77 28.40 5.63
CA VAL A 696 19.56 27.78 4.57
C VAL A 696 20.97 28.38 4.60
N TYR A 697 21.98 27.51 4.62
CA TYR A 697 23.38 27.89 4.79
C TYR A 697 24.23 27.28 3.68
N HIS A 698 25.36 27.90 3.34
CA HIS A 698 26.34 27.28 2.47
C HIS A 698 27.76 27.65 2.86
N LYS A 699 28.71 26.79 2.52
CA LYS A 699 30.13 27.08 2.63
C LYS A 699 30.47 28.26 1.74
N LYS A 700 31.28 29.21 2.23
CA LYS A 700 31.82 30.29 1.41
C LYS A 700 32.59 29.72 0.21
N SER A 701 32.40 30.32 -0.95
CA SER A 701 33.08 29.93 -2.19
C SER A 701 33.48 31.15 -3.01
N GLU A 702 34.27 30.91 -4.05
CA GLU A 702 34.68 31.94 -5.01
C GLU A 702 33.52 32.47 -5.88
N LEU A 703 32.38 31.78 -5.90
CA LEU A 703 31.18 32.18 -6.65
C LEU A 703 30.42 33.36 -6.00
N GLY A 704 30.76 33.73 -4.75
CA GLY A 704 30.12 34.82 -4.01
C GLY A 704 28.93 34.38 -3.14
N GLU A 705 28.18 35.35 -2.62
CA GLU A 705 26.99 35.08 -1.80
C GLU A 705 25.80 34.63 -2.67
N SER A 706 25.11 33.57 -2.24
CA SER A 706 23.87 33.13 -2.87
C SER A 706 22.69 33.97 -2.39
N TYR A 707 21.70 34.19 -3.26
CA TYR A 707 20.46 34.89 -2.88
C TYR A 707 19.61 34.09 -1.86
N TRP A 708 19.77 32.76 -1.80
CA TRP A 708 18.88 31.85 -1.06
C TRP A 708 19.44 31.34 0.27
N GLY A 709 20.60 31.82 0.72
CA GLY A 709 21.16 31.36 2.00
C GLY A 709 22.33 32.18 2.49
N THR A 710 22.74 31.87 3.72
CA THR A 710 23.84 32.56 4.39
C THR A 710 25.17 31.83 4.14
N ALA A 711 26.15 32.56 3.60
CA ALA A 711 27.50 32.05 3.39
C ALA A 711 28.28 32.01 4.73
N LEU A 712 28.84 30.86 5.08
CA LEU A 712 29.57 30.64 6.33
C LEU A 712 30.97 30.07 6.08
N ASP A 713 31.90 30.38 6.99
CA ASP A 713 33.25 29.80 6.96
C ASP A 713 33.21 28.30 7.25
N ASP A 714 34.07 27.54 6.58
CA ASP A 714 34.10 26.09 6.65
C ASP A 714 34.29 25.55 8.08
N GLU A 715 35.26 26.11 8.80
CA GLU A 715 35.53 25.79 10.21
C GLU A 715 34.35 26.15 11.12
N PHE A 716 33.64 27.24 10.81
CA PHE A 716 32.45 27.61 11.59
C PHE A 716 31.32 26.60 11.38
N MET A 717 31.09 26.14 10.15
CA MET A 717 30.08 25.12 9.84
C MET A 717 30.36 23.76 10.50
N LYS A 718 31.56 23.53 11.01
CA LYS A 718 31.96 22.33 11.79
C LYS A 718 31.91 22.56 13.30
N SER A 719 31.64 23.78 13.74
CA SER A 719 31.70 24.17 15.16
C SER A 719 30.40 23.87 15.90
N ASP A 720 30.49 23.69 17.22
CA ASP A 720 29.32 23.57 18.10
C ASP A 720 28.44 24.84 18.05
N ALA A 721 29.03 26.02 17.76
CA ALA A 721 28.27 27.27 17.61
C ALA A 721 27.37 27.28 16.36
N PHE A 722 27.77 26.63 15.28
CA PHE A 722 26.88 26.46 14.12
C PHE A 722 25.78 25.44 14.41
N LEU A 723 26.12 24.32 15.07
CA LEU A 723 25.11 23.35 15.54
C LEU A 723 24.05 24.04 16.41
N ASP A 724 24.45 24.93 17.32
CA ASP A 724 23.54 25.70 18.18
C ASP A 724 22.64 26.68 17.39
N SER A 725 23.06 27.09 16.18
CA SER A 725 22.26 27.94 15.29
C SER A 725 21.22 27.15 14.47
N LEU A 726 21.46 25.85 14.29
CA LEU A 726 20.56 24.94 13.60
C LEU A 726 19.39 24.53 14.52
N PRO A 727 18.24 24.17 13.95
CA PRO A 727 17.19 23.50 14.72
C PRO A 727 17.68 22.13 15.24
N LEU A 728 17.01 21.64 16.29
CA LEU A 728 17.21 20.29 16.87
C LEU A 728 17.08 19.15 15.86
N THR A 729 16.57 19.41 14.66
CA THR A 729 16.58 18.45 13.55
C THR A 729 17.98 18.18 12.99
N PHE A 730 19.04 18.79 13.56
CA PHE A 730 20.44 18.46 13.36
C PHE A 730 21.13 18.12 14.69
N VAL A 731 22.08 17.20 14.65
CA VAL A 731 22.89 16.75 15.78
C VAL A 731 24.37 16.71 15.40
N LYS A 732 25.24 16.59 16.40
CA LYS A 732 26.68 16.45 16.17
C LYS A 732 27.01 15.17 15.40
N ASP A 733 27.90 15.28 14.42
CA ASP A 733 28.46 14.12 13.71
C ASP A 733 29.45 13.38 14.60
N THR A 734 28.93 12.49 15.44
CA THR A 734 29.74 11.66 16.34
C THR A 734 30.41 10.49 15.63
N ALA A 735 29.93 10.11 14.45
CA ALA A 735 30.47 9.01 13.65
C ALA A 735 31.60 9.47 12.69
N ALA A 736 31.83 10.78 12.57
CA ALA A 736 32.75 11.40 11.60
C ALA A 736 32.44 11.08 10.13
N ASN A 737 31.19 10.70 9.83
CA ASN A 737 30.77 10.31 8.48
C ASN A 737 30.53 11.52 7.56
N SER A 738 30.30 12.70 8.15
CA SER A 738 30.05 13.94 7.44
C SER A 738 31.24 14.88 7.49
N LYS A 739 32.46 14.39 7.76
CA LYS A 739 33.67 15.21 7.91
C LYS A 739 33.54 16.31 8.99
N GLY A 740 32.77 16.03 10.04
CA GLY A 740 32.63 16.91 11.20
C GLY A 740 31.52 17.97 11.13
N TYR A 741 30.73 18.01 10.05
CA TYR A 741 29.56 18.90 9.97
C TYR A 741 28.35 18.28 10.68
N PRO A 742 27.45 19.08 11.25
CA PRO A 742 26.22 18.59 11.88
C PRO A 742 25.39 17.67 10.97
N VAL A 743 24.99 16.50 11.44
CA VAL A 743 24.14 15.59 10.66
C VAL A 743 22.67 15.76 10.99
N PRO A 744 21.77 15.57 10.02
CA PRO A 744 20.35 15.47 10.29
C PRO A 744 20.00 14.43 11.38
N TYR A 745 19.04 14.77 12.24
CA TYR A 745 18.61 13.97 13.40
C TYR A 745 17.92 12.67 12.96
N LEU A 746 18.29 11.56 13.62
CA LEU A 746 17.68 10.25 13.43
C LEU A 746 17.21 9.67 14.76
N TYR A 747 15.95 9.22 14.78
CA TYR A 747 15.43 8.41 15.87
C TYR A 747 16.12 7.05 15.89
N LYS A 748 16.30 6.50 17.09
CA LYS A 748 16.53 5.06 17.23
C LYS A 748 15.24 4.32 16.91
N GLY A 749 15.33 3.19 16.23
CA GLY A 749 14.17 2.48 15.70
C GLY A 749 13.67 3.05 14.37
N LEU A 750 12.63 2.44 13.80
CA LEU A 750 12.19 2.70 12.42
C LEU A 750 10.71 3.10 12.29
N GLY A 751 10.00 3.18 13.41
CA GLY A 751 8.58 3.55 13.45
C GLY A 751 7.62 2.41 13.13
N SER A 752 8.09 1.17 13.12
CA SER A 752 7.29 -0.05 12.92
C SER A 752 6.90 -0.68 14.25
N GLU A 753 5.97 -1.65 14.26
CA GLU A 753 5.60 -2.35 15.49
C GLU A 753 6.77 -3.10 16.11
N GLU A 754 7.58 -3.77 15.29
CA GLU A 754 8.75 -4.53 15.74
C GLU A 754 9.94 -3.63 16.11
N SER A 755 10.00 -2.43 15.53
CA SER A 755 11.06 -1.44 15.74
C SER A 755 10.45 -0.04 15.85
N PRO A 756 9.81 0.28 16.99
CA PRO A 756 9.21 1.60 17.21
C PRO A 756 10.29 2.66 17.31
N TYR A 757 9.97 3.90 16.95
CA TYR A 757 10.86 5.02 17.27
C TYR A 757 10.97 5.18 18.79
N LEU A 758 12.20 5.11 19.30
CA LEU A 758 12.47 5.25 20.72
C LEU A 758 12.58 6.73 21.06
N ILE A 759 11.80 7.16 22.04
CA ILE A 759 11.85 8.49 22.63
C ILE A 759 12.53 8.35 24.00
N GLU A 760 13.82 8.65 24.03
CA GLU A 760 14.70 8.46 25.19
C GLU A 760 14.86 9.74 26.00
N ASN A 761 14.62 10.90 25.41
CA ASN A 761 14.86 12.20 26.04
C ASN A 761 13.97 13.33 25.45
N ALA A 762 14.14 14.54 25.99
CA ALA A 762 13.36 15.72 25.59
C ALA A 762 13.66 16.23 24.17
N ASP A 763 14.89 16.04 23.66
CA ASP A 763 15.24 16.42 22.29
C ASP A 763 14.49 15.55 21.28
N ASP A 764 14.43 14.24 21.50
CA ASP A 764 13.68 13.30 20.65
C ASP A 764 12.21 13.74 20.52
N LEU A 765 11.59 14.06 21.66
CA LEU A 765 10.19 14.49 21.70
C LEU A 765 9.98 15.88 21.08
N THR A 766 10.96 16.78 21.21
CA THR A 766 10.92 18.12 20.59
C THR A 766 11.10 18.03 19.08
N VAL A 767 11.94 17.12 18.58
CA VAL A 767 12.07 16.85 17.14
C VAL A 767 10.77 16.27 16.57
N LEU A 768 10.04 15.46 17.35
CA LEU A 768 8.74 14.92 16.96
C LEU A 768 7.72 16.05 16.78
N ASP A 769 7.64 16.94 17.77
CA ASP A 769 6.82 18.16 17.68
C ASP A 769 7.19 18.97 16.42
N MET A 770 8.46 19.36 16.26
CA MET A 770 8.91 20.16 15.12
C MET A 770 8.54 19.57 13.76
N ARG A 771 8.57 18.23 13.62
CA ARG A 771 8.23 17.53 12.38
C ARG A 771 6.72 17.41 12.13
N LEU A 772 5.90 17.35 13.18
CA LEU A 772 4.46 17.11 13.05
C LEU A 772 3.61 18.38 13.18
N SER A 773 4.08 19.44 13.84
CA SER A 773 3.30 20.65 14.13
C SER A 773 3.72 21.90 13.34
N ARG A 774 5.01 22.07 13.01
CA ARG A 774 5.57 23.37 12.59
C ARG A 774 5.76 23.58 11.08
N GLY A 775 5.06 22.80 10.24
CA GLY A 775 5.20 22.83 8.78
C GLY A 775 4.01 23.46 8.05
N ASN A 776 4.25 24.57 7.33
CA ASN A 776 3.38 25.05 6.25
C ASN A 776 3.85 24.41 4.94
N ILE A 777 3.27 23.28 4.52
CA ILE A 777 3.30 22.86 3.11
C ILE A 777 1.87 22.53 2.72
N THR A 778 1.28 23.47 1.99
CA THR A 778 -0.03 23.32 1.35
C THR A 778 0.13 22.53 0.06
N ALA A 779 0.02 21.21 0.11
CA ALA A 779 -0.19 20.42 -1.11
C ALA A 779 -1.05 19.18 -0.80
N ALA A 780 -2.31 19.25 -1.18
CA ALA A 780 -3.35 18.27 -0.91
C ALA A 780 -3.21 16.93 -1.68
N ASN A 781 -2.03 16.53 -2.19
CA ASN A 781 -1.92 15.37 -3.10
C ASN A 781 -0.59 14.57 -3.07
N THR A 782 0.25 14.69 -2.04
CA THR A 782 1.47 13.86 -1.90
C THR A 782 1.49 13.15 -0.55
N LEU A 783 1.67 11.83 -0.57
CA LEU A 783 2.05 11.03 0.59
C LEU A 783 3.29 11.72 1.21
N ASP A 784 3.15 12.37 2.36
CA ASP A 784 4.21 13.15 2.99
C ASP A 784 4.86 12.33 4.13
N PHE A 785 6.14 12.55 4.40
CA PHE A 785 6.83 11.99 5.56
C PHE A 785 6.12 12.34 6.87
N ARG A 786 5.48 13.52 6.94
CA ARG A 786 4.65 13.90 8.09
C ARG A 786 3.53 12.88 8.35
N ASP A 787 2.86 12.39 7.30
CA ASP A 787 1.79 11.39 7.43
C ASP A 787 2.35 10.02 7.85
N TYR A 788 3.54 9.66 7.35
CA TYR A 788 4.25 8.45 7.80
C TYR A 788 4.62 8.53 9.29
N LEU A 789 5.27 9.61 9.72
CA LEU A 789 5.66 9.79 11.12
C LEU A 789 4.42 9.88 12.03
N ALA A 790 3.35 10.56 11.58
CA ALA A 790 2.09 10.65 12.30
C ALA A 790 1.37 9.30 12.46
N SER A 791 1.65 8.32 11.61
CA SER A 791 1.07 6.96 11.66
C SER A 791 2.02 5.90 12.23
N SER A 792 3.21 6.29 12.68
CA SER A 792 4.26 5.38 13.16
C SER A 792 4.05 4.87 14.60
N HIS A 793 4.82 3.83 14.97
CA HIS A 793 4.92 3.33 16.34
C HIS A 793 6.05 4.05 17.07
N LEU A 794 5.74 4.59 18.24
CA LEU A 794 6.61 5.34 19.13
C LEU A 794 6.64 4.65 20.49
N LYS A 795 7.81 4.62 21.15
CA LYS A 795 7.97 4.06 22.48
C LYS A 795 8.84 4.96 23.36
N LEU A 796 8.34 5.37 24.53
CA LEU A 796 9.17 6.03 25.53
C LEU A 796 10.06 4.98 26.23
N THR A 797 11.31 5.35 26.49
CA THR A 797 12.26 4.47 27.20
C THR A 797 12.77 5.07 28.52
N ALA A 798 12.35 6.30 28.82
CA ALA A 798 12.67 7.01 30.04
C ALA A 798 11.59 8.06 30.34
N ASP A 799 11.56 8.52 31.61
CA ASP A 799 10.82 9.71 31.98
C ASP A 799 11.47 10.94 31.32
N ILE A 800 10.65 11.82 30.74
CA ILE A 800 11.10 12.95 29.94
C ILE A 800 10.81 14.25 30.70
N ASP A 801 11.84 14.98 31.07
CA ASP A 801 11.72 16.34 31.64
C ASP A 801 11.86 17.40 30.53
N MET A 802 10.76 18.07 30.21
CA MET A 802 10.71 19.08 29.14
C MET A 802 11.26 20.44 29.56
N LYS A 803 11.67 20.62 30.83
CA LYS A 803 12.20 21.90 31.34
C LYS A 803 13.42 22.39 30.57
N LYS A 804 14.31 21.48 30.15
CA LYS A 804 15.51 21.84 29.36
C LYS A 804 15.17 22.38 27.97
N ASN A 805 13.99 22.03 27.45
CA ASN A 805 13.56 22.37 26.09
C ASN A 805 12.47 23.45 26.06
N GLU A 806 12.18 24.12 27.19
CA GLU A 806 11.21 25.24 27.27
C GLU A 806 11.51 26.34 26.24
N LYS A 807 12.80 26.56 25.90
CA LYS A 807 13.24 27.55 24.90
C LYS A 807 12.67 27.33 23.50
N TYR A 808 12.32 26.09 23.14
CA TYR A 808 11.75 25.77 21.83
C TYR A 808 10.22 25.94 21.80
N GLY A 809 9.57 26.03 22.97
CA GLY A 809 8.12 25.93 23.09
C GLY A 809 7.59 24.55 22.68
N TRP A 810 6.32 24.31 22.95
CA TRP A 810 5.59 23.14 22.45
C TRP A 810 4.35 23.61 21.72
N GLU A 811 4.14 23.10 20.51
CA GLU A 811 2.91 23.29 19.76
C GLU A 811 2.13 21.98 19.77
N ALA A 812 0.80 22.04 19.93
CA ALA A 812 0.01 20.83 19.97
C ALA A 812 0.14 20.08 18.63
N ILE A 813 0.61 18.82 18.65
CA ILE A 813 0.82 18.02 17.44
C ILE A 813 -0.49 17.93 16.65
N THR A 814 -0.50 18.45 15.42
CA THR A 814 -1.73 18.70 14.66
C THR A 814 -2.61 17.46 14.52
N ARG A 815 -1.99 16.31 14.21
CA ARG A 815 -2.66 15.02 14.08
C ARG A 815 -1.68 13.88 14.35
N PHE A 816 -2.11 12.87 15.11
CA PHE A 816 -1.40 11.61 15.29
C PHE A 816 -2.36 10.43 15.14
N ASP A 817 -2.08 9.55 14.17
CA ASP A 817 -2.85 8.34 13.84
C ASP A 817 -2.13 7.04 14.28
N GLY A 818 -0.89 7.16 14.78
CA GLY A 818 0.01 6.05 15.10
C GLY A 818 -0.22 5.39 16.46
N TYR A 819 0.83 4.78 17.01
CA TYR A 819 0.81 4.12 18.31
C TYR A 819 1.90 4.67 19.21
N LEU A 820 1.55 5.14 20.41
CA LEU A 820 2.49 5.63 21.39
C LEU A 820 2.41 4.78 22.66
N ASP A 821 3.45 4.01 22.93
CA ASP A 821 3.62 3.28 24.18
C ASP A 821 4.54 4.07 25.11
N GLY A 822 4.00 4.56 26.22
CA GLY A 822 4.78 5.23 27.24
C GLY A 822 5.68 4.30 28.05
N ASP A 823 5.48 2.97 27.98
CA ASP A 823 6.18 1.98 28.81
C ASP A 823 6.21 2.34 30.32
N PHE A 824 5.13 2.97 30.79
CA PHE A 824 4.94 3.53 32.13
C PHE A 824 5.87 4.71 32.48
N HIS A 825 6.38 5.43 31.48
CA HIS A 825 7.10 6.68 31.65
C HIS A 825 6.20 7.91 31.57
N ALA A 826 6.66 8.99 32.20
CA ALA A 826 5.98 10.29 32.20
C ALA A 826 6.73 11.34 31.38
N VAL A 827 5.98 12.23 30.72
CA VAL A 827 6.49 13.50 30.21
C VAL A 827 6.12 14.59 31.21
N SER A 828 7.10 15.36 31.65
CA SER A 828 6.94 16.29 32.77
C SER A 828 7.39 17.72 32.45
N ASN A 829 6.91 18.67 33.25
CA ASN A 829 7.29 20.09 33.17
C ASN A 829 7.06 20.74 31.79
N MET A 830 6.04 20.28 31.06
CA MET A 830 5.62 20.94 29.82
C MET A 830 4.91 22.24 30.13
N LYS A 831 5.13 23.27 29.31
CA LYS A 831 4.43 24.55 29.41
C LYS A 831 3.91 24.96 28.04
N VAL A 832 2.61 24.78 27.84
CA VAL A 832 1.89 25.09 26.61
C VAL A 832 0.94 26.24 26.88
N VAL A 833 1.32 27.45 26.47
CA VAL A 833 0.50 28.66 26.64
C VAL A 833 0.16 29.21 25.26
N ALA A 834 -1.09 29.06 24.85
CA ALA A 834 -1.56 29.31 23.50
C ALA A 834 -2.93 30.02 23.52
N GLU A 835 -2.93 31.34 23.74
CA GLU A 835 -4.17 32.09 24.08
C GLU A 835 -5.28 31.99 23.03
N ASP A 836 -4.93 31.94 21.75
CA ASP A 836 -5.88 31.94 20.62
C ASP A 836 -6.09 30.55 20.00
N THR A 837 -5.39 29.52 20.47
CA THR A 837 -5.48 28.15 19.93
C THR A 837 -5.53 27.11 21.05
N ILE A 838 -5.35 25.84 20.70
CA ILE A 838 -5.40 24.70 21.61
C ILE A 838 -4.08 24.53 22.36
N ALA A 839 -4.17 24.30 23.66
CA ALA A 839 -3.05 23.89 24.51
C ALA A 839 -3.18 22.42 24.91
N ALA A 840 -2.42 21.54 24.25
CA ALA A 840 -2.38 20.11 24.54
C ALA A 840 -1.09 19.46 24.01
N PHE A 841 -0.81 18.22 24.40
CA PHE A 841 0.26 17.43 23.79
C PHE A 841 -0.04 17.17 22.30
N PHE A 842 -1.23 16.65 22.01
CA PHE A 842 -1.82 16.50 20.68
C PHE A 842 -2.97 17.49 20.49
N HIS A 843 -3.03 18.13 19.34
CA HIS A 843 -4.24 18.81 18.91
C HIS A 843 -5.32 17.77 18.61
N THR A 844 -5.01 16.80 17.75
CA THR A 844 -5.92 15.71 17.38
C THR A 844 -5.22 14.35 17.53
N LEU A 845 -5.85 13.43 18.25
CA LEU A 845 -5.38 12.06 18.47
C LEU A 845 -6.42 11.05 17.95
N ASN A 846 -6.10 10.45 16.81
CA ASN A 846 -6.88 9.36 16.19
C ASN A 846 -6.25 7.99 16.45
N GLY A 847 -4.95 7.99 16.79
CA GLY A 847 -4.15 6.81 17.08
C GLY A 847 -4.41 6.22 18.47
N SER A 848 -3.44 5.44 18.95
CA SER A 848 -3.49 4.82 20.27
C SER A 848 -2.39 5.35 21.17
N VAL A 849 -2.70 5.67 22.41
CA VAL A 849 -1.72 6.00 23.45
C VAL A 849 -1.93 5.07 24.63
N LYS A 850 -0.86 4.48 25.15
CA LYS A 850 -0.94 3.64 26.34
C LYS A 850 0.24 3.80 27.29
N ASN A 851 0.05 3.42 28.56
CA ASN A 851 1.10 3.35 29.57
C ASN A 851 1.91 4.67 29.71
N MET A 852 1.28 5.84 29.60
CA MET A 852 1.99 7.12 29.55
C MET A 852 1.43 8.13 30.54
N GLY A 853 2.30 8.87 31.20
CA GLY A 853 1.95 9.99 32.07
C GLY A 853 2.25 11.36 31.47
N ILE A 854 1.45 12.36 31.84
CA ILE A 854 1.82 13.78 31.74
C ILE A 854 1.81 14.37 33.14
N GLU A 855 2.93 14.93 33.60
CA GLU A 855 3.08 15.35 34.99
C GLU A 855 3.61 16.77 35.16
N ASN A 856 3.22 17.44 36.25
CA ASN A 856 3.74 18.75 36.66
C ASN A 856 3.76 19.79 35.52
N SER A 857 2.78 19.71 34.62
CA SER A 857 2.76 20.48 33.38
C SER A 857 1.70 21.59 33.41
N VAL A 858 1.79 22.56 32.52
CA VAL A 858 0.88 23.70 32.43
C VAL A 858 0.34 23.82 31.02
N PHE A 859 -0.97 23.68 30.85
CA PHE A 859 -1.69 23.83 29.59
C PHE A 859 -2.68 24.98 29.72
N GLN A 860 -2.49 26.07 28.98
CA GLN A 860 -3.35 27.26 29.01
C GLN A 860 -3.67 27.70 27.60
N GLY A 861 -4.93 27.67 27.17
CA GLY A 861 -5.28 28.09 25.82
C GLY A 861 -6.74 28.42 25.61
N LYS A 862 -7.13 28.63 24.35
CA LYS A 862 -8.54 28.78 23.94
C LYS A 862 -9.33 27.54 24.35
N GLY A 863 -8.80 26.36 24.05
CA GLY A 863 -9.19 25.05 24.60
C GLY A 863 -7.96 24.33 25.16
N ALA A 864 -8.11 23.44 26.14
CA ALA A 864 -6.96 22.85 26.81
C ALA A 864 -7.17 21.40 27.27
N ALA A 865 -6.13 20.59 27.16
CA ALA A 865 -6.09 19.22 27.69
C ALA A 865 -4.65 18.77 27.94
N ALA A 866 -4.41 17.79 28.81
CA ALA A 866 -3.05 17.26 28.96
C ALA A 866 -2.61 16.46 27.73
N PHE A 867 -3.41 15.49 27.28
CA PHE A 867 -3.06 14.61 26.16
C PHE A 867 -3.56 15.13 24.82
N ALA A 868 -4.87 15.20 24.60
CA ALA A 868 -5.42 15.55 23.29
C ALA A 868 -6.61 16.49 23.42
N PHE A 869 -6.73 17.47 22.52
CA PHE A 869 -7.94 18.28 22.49
C PHE A 869 -9.06 17.61 21.72
N PHE A 870 -8.83 17.15 20.49
CA PHE A 870 -9.77 16.29 19.77
C PHE A 870 -9.32 14.83 19.86
N PHE A 871 -10.25 13.94 20.18
CA PHE A 871 -9.95 12.53 20.40
C PHE A 871 -10.92 11.61 19.67
N GLU A 872 -10.39 10.80 18.77
CA GLU A 872 -11.10 9.74 18.04
C GLU A 872 -10.44 8.36 18.22
N GLY A 873 -9.43 8.27 19.10
CA GLY A 873 -8.53 7.13 19.21
C GLY A 873 -8.80 6.19 20.39
N GLN A 874 -7.74 5.51 20.83
CA GLN A 874 -7.76 4.59 21.97
C GLN A 874 -6.76 5.05 23.03
N MET A 875 -7.19 5.11 24.30
CA MET A 875 -6.34 5.47 25.43
C MET A 875 -6.44 4.42 26.54
N GLU A 876 -5.30 3.87 26.96
CA GLU A 876 -5.22 2.85 28.00
C GLU A 876 -4.10 3.13 29.02
N LYS A 877 -4.35 3.03 30.32
CA LYS A 877 -3.28 3.13 31.35
C LYS A 877 -2.49 4.45 31.26
N CYS A 878 -3.21 5.55 31.06
CA CYS A 878 -2.65 6.90 30.98
C CYS A 878 -3.02 7.74 32.20
N TRP A 879 -2.20 8.73 32.55
CA TRP A 879 -2.50 9.60 33.68
C TRP A 879 -2.05 11.04 33.49
N ASN A 880 -2.80 11.98 34.08
CA ASN A 880 -2.37 13.36 34.25
C ASN A 880 -2.08 13.62 35.74
N GLY A 881 -0.81 13.82 36.08
CA GLY A 881 -0.33 13.97 37.46
C GLY A 881 0.03 15.42 37.81
N ASN A 882 -0.71 16.08 38.70
CA ASN A 882 -0.36 17.40 39.24
C ASN A 882 -0.14 18.50 38.17
N SER A 883 -0.73 18.37 36.97
CA SER A 883 -0.67 19.42 35.95
C SER A 883 -1.79 20.44 36.12
N LYS A 884 -1.63 21.64 35.57
CA LYS A 884 -2.66 22.69 35.52
C LYS A 884 -3.19 22.82 34.09
N VAL A 885 -4.47 22.56 33.89
CA VAL A 885 -5.18 22.67 32.60
C VAL A 885 -6.20 23.80 32.68
N THR A 886 -6.06 24.83 31.85
CA THR A 886 -6.92 26.02 31.86
C THR A 886 -7.37 26.39 30.46
N ALA A 887 -8.67 26.36 30.19
CA ALA A 887 -9.25 26.86 28.95
C ALA A 887 -9.95 28.21 29.15
N LYS A 888 -9.85 29.11 28.16
CA LYS A 888 -10.49 30.43 28.20
C LYS A 888 -11.83 30.51 27.45
N LYS A 889 -12.02 29.75 26.36
CA LYS A 889 -13.22 29.89 25.49
C LYS A 889 -13.91 28.57 25.18
N LEU A 890 -13.16 27.48 25.12
CA LEU A 890 -13.62 26.14 24.82
C LEU A 890 -13.48 25.25 26.07
N SER A 891 -13.71 23.96 25.89
CA SER A 891 -13.66 22.99 26.98
C SER A 891 -12.23 22.77 27.50
N ALA A 892 -12.13 22.42 28.78
CA ALA A 892 -10.91 21.95 29.44
C ALA A 892 -11.10 20.51 29.92
N GLY A 893 -10.16 19.63 29.61
CA GLY A 893 -10.19 18.26 30.11
C GLY A 893 -8.89 17.85 30.79
N GLY A 894 -8.98 17.11 31.89
CA GLY A 894 -7.78 16.63 32.58
C GLY A 894 -6.89 15.78 31.69
N LEU A 895 -7.46 14.95 30.81
CA LEU A 895 -6.72 14.21 29.79
C LEU A 895 -7.15 14.61 28.37
N ILE A 896 -8.46 14.70 28.11
CA ILE A 896 -9.03 14.91 26.77
C ILE A 896 -9.93 16.14 26.73
N GLY A 897 -9.75 17.04 25.76
CA GLY A 897 -10.58 18.25 25.65
C GLY A 897 -12.00 17.95 25.17
N VAL A 898 -12.11 17.27 24.04
CA VAL A 898 -13.33 17.04 23.27
C VAL A 898 -13.28 15.64 22.65
N ILE A 899 -14.38 14.90 22.79
CA ILE A 899 -14.69 13.71 22.00
C ILE A 899 -15.84 14.11 21.07
N ASP A 900 -15.68 13.90 19.77
CA ASP A 900 -16.70 14.18 18.77
C ASP A 900 -17.11 12.88 18.08
N LEU A 901 -18.38 12.49 18.23
CA LEU A 901 -18.95 11.28 17.66
C LEU A 901 -19.95 11.68 16.56
N ASP A 902 -19.50 11.75 15.31
CA ASP A 902 -20.33 11.99 14.12
C ASP A 902 -20.11 10.91 13.04
N GLU A 903 -21.20 10.34 12.51
CA GLU A 903 -21.18 9.36 11.42
C GLU A 903 -20.63 9.94 10.11
N SER A 904 -20.77 11.25 9.90
CA SER A 904 -20.27 11.91 8.69
C SER A 904 -18.75 12.18 8.74
N SER A 905 -18.19 12.22 9.96
CA SER A 905 -16.76 12.45 10.21
C SER A 905 -15.97 11.16 10.42
N SER A 906 -16.62 10.01 10.70
CA SER A 906 -15.97 8.73 10.96
C SER A 906 -15.31 8.13 9.71
N LYS A 907 -14.17 8.71 9.32
CA LYS A 907 -13.08 8.04 8.59
C LYS A 907 -12.25 7.15 9.54
N ALA A 908 -12.82 6.71 10.66
CA ALA A 908 -12.11 6.02 11.71
C ALA A 908 -11.76 4.60 11.24
N ILE A 909 -10.49 4.42 10.88
CA ILE A 909 -9.86 3.16 10.49
C ILE A 909 -9.95 2.10 11.64
N ARG A 910 -10.43 2.45 12.86
CA ARG A 910 -10.27 1.64 14.08
C ARG A 910 -11.45 1.61 15.09
N GLY A 911 -12.66 2.02 14.72
CA GLY A 911 -13.85 1.89 15.57
C GLY A 911 -14.11 3.07 16.53
N VAL A 912 -14.97 2.86 17.53
CA VAL A 912 -15.47 3.89 18.46
C VAL A 912 -14.36 4.32 19.43
N PRO A 913 -14.20 5.63 19.74
CA PRO A 913 -13.18 6.10 20.69
C PRO A 913 -13.29 5.40 22.06
N ARG A 914 -12.16 5.21 22.75
CA ARG A 914 -12.14 4.51 24.05
C ARG A 914 -11.14 5.10 25.02
N ILE A 915 -11.57 5.28 26.27
CA ILE A 915 -10.73 5.72 27.40
C ILE A 915 -10.86 4.71 28.53
N ASP A 916 -9.77 4.04 28.88
CA ASP A 916 -9.81 2.95 29.85
C ASP A 916 -8.60 2.95 30.80
N ARG A 917 -8.84 2.69 32.09
CA ARG A 917 -7.78 2.59 33.11
C ARG A 917 -6.95 3.87 33.18
N VAL A 918 -7.60 5.03 33.30
CA VAL A 918 -6.91 6.33 33.36
C VAL A 918 -7.22 7.09 34.64
N TYR A 919 -6.34 8.02 35.03
CA TYR A 919 -6.64 8.90 36.16
C TYR A 919 -6.10 10.33 36.01
N ASN A 920 -6.78 11.27 36.67
CA ASN A 920 -6.36 12.67 36.76
C ASN A 920 -6.18 13.12 38.21
N THR A 921 -5.06 13.77 38.48
CA THR A 921 -4.79 14.48 39.72
C THR A 921 -4.50 15.97 39.50
N GLY A 922 -4.43 16.40 38.23
CA GLY A 922 -4.19 17.79 37.85
C GLY A 922 -5.44 18.67 37.98
N ASN A 923 -5.20 19.96 38.18
CA ASN A 923 -6.26 20.95 38.33
C ASN A 923 -6.80 21.35 36.94
N VAL A 924 -8.12 21.30 36.76
CA VAL A 924 -8.77 21.58 35.47
C VAL A 924 -9.78 22.70 35.65
N SER A 925 -9.75 23.70 34.77
CA SER A 925 -10.66 24.85 34.83
C SER A 925 -10.97 25.38 33.43
N SER A 926 -12.21 25.81 33.20
CA SER A 926 -12.62 26.58 32.01
C SER A 926 -13.41 27.81 32.46
N THR A 927 -13.29 28.93 31.74
CA THR A 927 -14.04 30.16 32.06
C THR A 927 -15.37 30.28 31.31
N ASP A 928 -15.46 29.77 30.08
CA ASP A 928 -16.59 30.07 29.17
C ASP A 928 -17.40 28.83 28.74
N ASP A 929 -16.89 27.62 28.91
CA ASP A 929 -17.55 26.38 28.49
C ASP A 929 -17.47 25.30 29.58
N ALA A 930 -16.90 24.11 29.28
CA ALA A 930 -16.94 22.96 30.19
C ALA A 930 -15.56 22.64 30.79
N ALA A 931 -15.53 22.15 32.02
CA ALA A 931 -14.33 21.60 32.65
C ALA A 931 -14.59 20.18 33.17
N GLY A 932 -13.85 19.20 32.68
CA GLY A 932 -13.99 17.82 33.13
C GLY A 932 -12.70 17.22 33.65
N GLY A 933 -12.80 16.45 34.74
CA GLY A 933 -11.64 15.83 35.37
C GLY A 933 -10.90 14.84 34.46
N ILE A 934 -11.60 14.17 33.52
CA ILE A 934 -11.00 13.34 32.47
C ILE A 934 -11.23 13.95 31.09
N VAL A 935 -12.49 14.26 30.75
CA VAL A 935 -12.92 14.75 29.42
C VAL A 935 -13.61 16.11 29.53
N GLY A 936 -13.26 17.12 28.74
CA GLY A 936 -13.98 18.41 28.77
C GLY A 936 -15.43 18.29 28.30
N THR A 937 -15.62 18.05 26.99
CA THR A 937 -16.94 17.91 26.37
C THR A 937 -17.03 16.66 25.51
N ILE A 938 -18.21 16.04 25.45
CA ILE A 938 -18.53 14.95 24.55
C ILE A 938 -19.67 15.39 23.63
N TYR A 939 -19.45 15.33 22.32
CA TYR A 939 -20.47 15.57 21.29
C TYR A 939 -20.94 14.24 20.69
N ILE A 940 -22.25 14.11 20.49
CA ILE A 940 -22.87 12.95 19.87
C ILE A 940 -23.87 13.42 18.81
N ASP A 941 -23.47 13.38 17.53
CA ASP A 941 -24.26 13.84 16.38
C ASP A 941 -24.56 12.67 15.43
N SER A 942 -25.84 12.35 15.21
CA SER A 942 -26.31 11.42 14.16
C SER A 942 -25.67 10.01 14.13
N TYR A 943 -25.24 9.45 15.26
CA TYR A 943 -24.64 8.11 15.32
C TYR A 943 -25.71 7.01 15.50
N SER A 944 -25.88 6.14 14.50
CA SER A 944 -26.96 5.16 14.37
C SER A 944 -26.57 3.72 14.76
N GLN A 945 -25.28 3.36 14.73
CA GLN A 945 -24.78 2.03 15.16
C GLN A 945 -23.42 2.11 15.86
N ILE A 946 -23.40 2.01 17.19
CA ILE A 946 -22.19 1.84 18.00
C ILE A 946 -22.05 0.38 18.42
N ASP A 947 -20.82 -0.14 18.39
CA ASP A 947 -20.48 -1.40 19.05
C ASP A 947 -20.80 -1.31 20.55
N THR A 948 -21.86 -1.99 20.97
CA THR A 948 -22.31 -2.04 22.37
C THR A 948 -21.50 -3.02 23.23
N SER A 949 -20.42 -3.61 22.71
CA SER A 949 -19.63 -4.59 23.44
C SER A 949 -18.81 -3.97 24.58
N GLN A 950 -18.43 -2.69 24.49
CA GLN A 950 -17.55 -2.01 25.47
C GLN A 950 -18.04 -0.61 25.86
N TYR A 951 -17.53 -0.09 26.99
CA TYR A 951 -17.83 1.26 27.46
C TYR A 951 -16.91 2.30 26.81
N LEU A 952 -17.45 3.48 26.48
CA LEU A 952 -16.69 4.64 25.99
C LEU A 952 -15.62 5.09 27.00
N ILE A 953 -16.00 5.18 28.28
CA ILE A 953 -15.11 5.51 29.39
C ILE A 953 -15.23 4.43 30.47
N SER A 954 -14.11 3.80 30.85
CA SER A 954 -14.11 2.77 31.89
C SER A 954 -12.91 2.78 32.84
N ASN A 955 -13.15 2.38 34.09
CA ASN A 955 -12.10 2.19 35.11
C ASN A 955 -11.26 3.46 35.31
N VAL A 956 -11.93 4.58 35.56
CA VAL A 956 -11.31 5.90 35.62
C VAL A 956 -11.52 6.57 36.97
N TYR A 957 -10.60 7.44 37.38
CA TYR A 957 -10.90 8.32 38.49
C TYR A 957 -10.25 9.71 38.40
N ASN A 958 -10.90 10.70 39.00
CA ASN A 958 -10.38 12.06 39.16
C ASN A 958 -10.28 12.43 40.63
N ARG A 959 -9.13 13.00 41.02
CA ARG A 959 -8.91 13.66 42.30
C ARG A 959 -8.31 15.05 42.18
N GLY A 960 -8.17 15.56 40.95
CA GLY A 960 -7.71 16.92 40.69
C GLY A 960 -8.79 17.96 41.00
N ASP A 961 -8.36 19.16 41.36
CA ASP A 961 -9.29 20.23 41.69
C ASP A 961 -10.05 20.73 40.46
N LEU A 962 -11.34 20.96 40.66
CA LEU A 962 -12.28 21.48 39.67
C LEU A 962 -12.99 22.67 40.32
N PRO A 963 -12.77 23.92 39.88
CA PRO A 963 -13.45 25.07 40.44
C PRO A 963 -14.96 24.98 40.15
N SER A 964 -15.79 25.32 41.14
CA SER A 964 -17.25 25.24 41.03
C SER A 964 -17.80 26.20 39.95
N GLY A 965 -18.67 25.70 39.07
CA GLY A 965 -19.29 26.48 37.99
C GLY A 965 -20.29 25.64 37.17
N SER A 966 -21.00 26.27 36.23
CA SER A 966 -21.86 25.57 35.27
C SER A 966 -21.00 24.80 34.25
N GLY A 967 -21.21 23.50 34.08
CA GLY A 967 -20.49 22.68 33.09
C GLY A 967 -19.23 22.03 33.62
N VAL A 968 -19.14 21.83 34.95
CA VAL A 968 -17.98 21.26 35.62
C VAL A 968 -18.33 19.88 36.18
N GLY A 969 -17.66 18.83 35.71
CA GLY A 969 -17.94 17.46 36.14
C GLY A 969 -16.70 16.64 36.44
N THR A 970 -16.82 15.72 37.40
CA THR A 970 -15.63 15.00 37.88
C THR A 970 -15.00 14.06 36.84
N ILE A 971 -15.79 13.54 35.89
CA ILE A 971 -15.29 12.71 34.80
C ILE A 971 -15.36 13.50 33.50
N TYR A 972 -16.54 13.95 33.12
CA TYR A 972 -16.75 14.81 31.96
C TYR A 972 -17.48 16.09 32.34
N GLY A 973 -17.17 17.21 31.68
CA GLY A 973 -17.78 18.51 31.98
C GLY A 973 -19.17 18.67 31.35
N ASN A 974 -19.27 18.45 30.04
CA ASN A 974 -20.49 18.64 29.28
C ASN A 974 -20.74 17.48 28.30
N LEU A 975 -22.01 17.18 28.07
CA LEU A 975 -22.47 16.20 27.10
C LEU A 975 -23.53 16.84 26.20
N ARG A 976 -23.27 16.87 24.88
CA ARG A 976 -24.13 17.51 23.90
C ARG A 976 -24.62 16.49 22.87
N GLU A 977 -25.94 16.36 22.72
CA GLU A 977 -26.55 15.28 21.95
C GLU A 977 -27.48 15.81 20.84
N ARG A 978 -27.38 15.26 19.62
CA ARG A 978 -28.26 15.60 18.49
C ARG A 978 -28.70 14.33 17.73
N LYS A 979 -30.01 14.03 17.81
CA LYS A 979 -30.68 12.92 17.10
C LYS A 979 -30.06 11.54 17.33
N VAL A 980 -30.03 11.07 18.57
CA VAL A 980 -29.46 9.76 18.91
C VAL A 980 -30.55 8.73 19.25
N THR A 981 -30.39 7.50 18.74
CA THR A 981 -31.30 6.36 19.00
C THR A 981 -30.51 5.13 19.47
N GLY A 982 -30.91 4.49 20.58
CA GLY A 982 -30.31 3.24 21.07
C GLY A 982 -29.92 3.23 22.55
N ASN A 983 -29.45 2.07 23.05
CA ASN A 983 -28.85 1.90 24.39
C ASN A 983 -27.33 2.00 24.28
N TRP A 984 -26.70 2.83 25.10
CA TRP A 984 -25.27 3.14 25.01
C TRP A 984 -24.52 2.67 26.24
N ARG A 985 -23.46 1.86 26.06
CA ARG A 985 -22.48 1.60 27.13
C ARG A 985 -21.58 2.81 27.27
N PHE A 986 -21.98 3.72 28.14
CA PHE A 986 -21.35 5.03 28.22
C PHE A 986 -20.23 5.06 29.25
N LEU A 987 -20.54 4.71 30.51
CA LEU A 987 -19.61 4.86 31.63
C LEU A 987 -19.62 3.65 32.56
N SER A 988 -18.45 3.11 32.88
CA SER A 988 -18.32 2.06 33.90
C SER A 988 -17.16 2.31 34.85
N SER A 989 -17.37 2.07 36.15
CA SER A 989 -16.32 2.14 37.16
C SER A 989 -15.59 3.50 37.14
N ALA A 990 -16.37 4.59 37.25
CA ALA A 990 -15.85 5.95 37.19
C ALA A 990 -16.05 6.71 38.50
N TYR A 991 -14.99 7.34 39.01
CA TYR A 991 -14.98 7.86 40.38
C TYR A 991 -14.38 9.27 40.47
N GLY A 992 -14.93 10.10 41.35
CA GLY A 992 -14.41 11.43 41.64
C GLY A 992 -14.23 11.65 43.13
N THR A 993 -13.36 12.57 43.56
CA THR A 993 -13.36 13.09 44.94
C THR A 993 -14.37 14.23 45.14
N ASN A 994 -14.82 14.86 44.04
CA ASN A 994 -15.72 16.01 44.05
C ASN A 994 -17.11 15.58 43.55
N SER A 995 -18.17 15.90 44.30
CA SER A 995 -19.56 15.66 43.88
C SER A 995 -20.06 16.80 42.97
N LEU A 996 -19.51 16.91 41.76
CA LEU A 996 -19.84 17.97 40.81
C LEU A 996 -20.72 17.46 39.67
N ALA A 997 -21.67 18.29 39.25
CA ALA A 997 -22.68 18.00 38.25
C ALA A 997 -22.20 18.27 36.83
N CYS A 998 -22.23 17.27 35.95
CA CYS A 998 -22.08 17.51 34.51
C CYS A 998 -23.39 18.03 33.90
N ILE A 999 -23.27 18.89 32.89
CA ILE A 999 -24.42 19.41 32.13
C ILE A 999 -24.67 18.50 30.94
N SER A 1000 -25.93 18.11 30.72
CA SER A 1000 -26.37 17.50 29.46
C SER A 1000 -27.37 18.40 28.74
N SER A 1001 -27.16 18.62 27.45
CA SER A 1001 -28.12 19.26 26.56
C SER A 1001 -28.45 18.30 25.41
N GLY A 1002 -29.55 17.56 25.54
CA GLY A 1002 -29.88 16.46 24.64
C GLY A 1002 -31.36 16.06 24.61
N SER A 1003 -31.71 15.19 23.66
CA SER A 1003 -33.06 14.63 23.48
C SER A 1003 -33.37 13.62 24.59
N ALA A 1004 -34.59 13.64 25.16
CA ALA A 1004 -35.03 12.71 26.20
C ALA A 1004 -35.11 11.22 25.78
N SER A 1005 -34.58 10.85 24.61
CA SER A 1005 -34.65 9.51 24.00
C SER A 1005 -33.38 8.67 24.18
N LEU A 1006 -32.27 9.24 24.63
CA LEU A 1006 -31.02 8.49 24.83
C LEU A 1006 -31.04 7.69 26.14
N ARG A 1007 -30.70 6.40 26.07
CA ARG A 1007 -30.56 5.51 27.24
C ARG A 1007 -29.09 5.22 27.49
N GLN A 1008 -28.51 5.82 28.52
CA GLN A 1008 -27.12 5.60 28.91
C GLN A 1008 -27.04 4.52 30.00
N GLU A 1009 -26.19 3.54 29.78
CA GLU A 1009 -25.80 2.55 30.78
C GLU A 1009 -24.60 3.10 31.57
N ILE A 1010 -24.86 3.38 32.86
CA ILE A 1010 -23.84 3.79 33.83
C ILE A 1010 -23.76 2.72 34.93
N VAL A 1011 -22.57 2.16 35.13
CA VAL A 1011 -22.35 1.03 36.05
C VAL A 1011 -21.19 1.33 37.01
N ASN A 1012 -21.36 1.02 38.29
CA ASN A 1012 -20.32 1.13 39.32
C ASN A 1012 -19.61 2.51 39.42
N SER A 1013 -20.31 3.60 39.12
CA SER A 1013 -19.74 4.95 39.16
C SER A 1013 -20.20 5.73 40.39
N TYR A 1014 -19.32 6.56 40.98
CA TYR A 1014 -19.62 7.40 42.16
C TYR A 1014 -19.15 8.83 41.95
N ASN A 1015 -19.85 9.79 42.57
CA ASN A 1015 -19.63 11.23 42.38
C ASN A 1015 -19.80 11.71 40.93
N VAL A 1016 -20.43 10.90 40.08
CA VAL A 1016 -20.84 11.25 38.72
C VAL A 1016 -22.33 11.57 38.76
N TYR A 1017 -22.71 12.79 38.38
CA TYR A 1017 -24.09 13.24 38.41
C TYR A 1017 -24.42 13.95 37.09
N ASN A 1018 -25.45 13.47 36.38
CA ASN A 1018 -25.86 13.96 35.07
C ASN A 1018 -27.22 14.68 35.17
N GLU A 1019 -27.24 16.00 34.91
CA GLU A 1019 -28.48 16.78 34.85
C GLU A 1019 -29.08 16.73 33.43
N GLY A 1020 -30.20 16.00 33.26
CA GLY A 1020 -31.03 16.09 32.04
C GLY A 1020 -31.24 14.79 31.25
N CYS A 1021 -30.56 13.68 31.59
CA CYS A 1021 -30.70 12.40 30.88
C CYS A 1021 -31.64 11.39 31.59
N ILE A 1022 -32.22 10.45 30.83
CA ILE A 1022 -32.90 9.25 31.36
C ILE A 1022 -31.83 8.17 31.58
N GLU A 1023 -31.35 8.06 32.81
CA GLU A 1023 -30.35 7.07 33.22
C GLU A 1023 -30.97 5.66 33.34
N ILE A 1024 -30.41 4.66 32.66
CA ILE A 1024 -30.72 3.25 32.90
C ILE A 1024 -29.59 2.66 33.74
N SER A 1025 -29.71 2.79 35.06
CA SER A 1025 -28.81 2.10 36.00
C SER A 1025 -29.37 0.70 36.29
N TYR A 1026 -28.56 -0.33 36.06
CA TYR A 1026 -28.91 -1.71 36.42
C TYR A 1026 -28.63 -2.04 37.91
N GLU A 1027 -28.03 -1.10 38.65
CA GLU A 1027 -28.01 -1.09 40.12
C GLU A 1027 -28.56 0.25 40.62
N TYR A 1028 -29.72 0.23 41.29
CA TYR A 1028 -30.35 1.43 41.85
C TYR A 1028 -29.43 2.07 42.91
N ARG A 1029 -28.76 3.18 42.56
CA ARG A 1029 -28.00 4.00 43.51
C ARG A 1029 -28.60 5.41 43.54
N PRO A 1030 -28.83 6.00 44.74
CA PRO A 1030 -29.48 7.30 44.85
C PRO A 1030 -28.71 8.39 44.12
N LYS A 1031 -29.43 9.30 43.46
CA LYS A 1031 -28.94 10.58 42.95
C LYS A 1031 -28.00 11.22 43.99
N GLY A 1032 -26.71 11.41 43.65
CA GLY A 1032 -25.74 12.05 44.54
C GLY A 1032 -25.07 11.13 45.58
N SER A 1033 -24.92 9.83 45.32
CA SER A 1033 -24.11 8.95 46.19
C SER A 1033 -22.65 9.41 46.25
N VAL A 1034 -22.27 9.98 47.39
CA VAL A 1034 -20.93 10.52 47.63
C VAL A 1034 -19.97 9.41 48.04
N LEU A 1035 -18.87 9.25 47.30
CA LEU A 1035 -17.70 8.48 47.75
C LEU A 1035 -16.69 9.45 48.35
N GLU A 1036 -16.35 9.28 49.63
CA GLU A 1036 -15.36 10.13 50.30
C GLU A 1036 -13.94 9.84 49.78
N ALA A 1037 -13.10 10.87 49.70
CA ALA A 1037 -11.74 10.76 49.18
C ALA A 1037 -10.89 9.67 49.89
N ASP A 1038 -11.05 9.49 51.20
CA ASP A 1038 -10.33 8.44 51.94
C ASP A 1038 -10.81 7.03 51.59
N SER A 1039 -12.06 6.86 51.15
CA SER A 1039 -12.56 5.56 50.66
C SER A 1039 -11.83 5.15 49.37
N MET A 1040 -11.42 6.12 48.55
CA MET A 1040 -10.64 5.89 47.33
C MET A 1040 -9.18 5.52 47.61
N LYS A 1041 -8.72 5.49 48.86
CA LYS A 1041 -7.35 5.06 49.24
C LYS A 1041 -7.30 3.64 49.80
N THR A 1042 -8.39 2.88 49.67
CA THR A 1042 -8.54 1.56 50.29
C THR A 1042 -8.31 0.42 49.30
N SER A 1043 -7.95 -0.77 49.80
CA SER A 1043 -7.81 -1.97 48.97
C SER A 1043 -9.11 -2.35 48.25
N TRP A 1044 -10.25 -2.10 48.90
CA TRP A 1044 -11.57 -2.27 48.28
C TRP A 1044 -11.72 -1.43 47.01
N PHE A 1045 -11.24 -0.19 47.02
CA PHE A 1045 -11.35 0.68 45.85
C PHE A 1045 -10.47 0.20 44.70
N VAL A 1046 -9.26 -0.29 45.00
CA VAL A 1046 -8.38 -0.95 44.01
C VAL A 1046 -9.08 -2.17 43.40
N ASP A 1047 -9.68 -3.03 44.22
CA ASP A 1047 -10.42 -4.21 43.73
C ASP A 1047 -11.61 -3.81 42.83
N THR A 1048 -12.22 -2.65 43.08
CA THR A 1048 -13.36 -2.12 42.31
C THR A 1048 -12.92 -1.45 40.99
N LEU A 1049 -11.75 -0.81 40.95
CA LEU A 1049 -11.13 -0.28 39.72
C LEU A 1049 -10.59 -1.40 38.82
N GLY A 1050 -10.27 -2.56 39.41
CA GLY A 1050 -9.82 -3.76 38.71
C GLY A 1050 -8.31 -3.96 38.70
N ALA A 1051 -7.89 -5.12 38.17
CA ALA A 1051 -6.53 -5.66 38.32
C ALA A 1051 -5.40 -4.84 37.65
N ALA A 1052 -5.74 -3.80 36.90
CA ALA A 1052 -4.77 -2.86 36.32
C ALA A 1052 -4.26 -1.82 37.32
N PHE A 1053 -4.93 -1.65 38.46
CA PHE A 1053 -4.53 -0.74 39.53
C PHE A 1053 -3.94 -1.51 40.71
N GLU A 1054 -3.10 -0.84 41.49
CA GLU A 1054 -2.59 -1.32 42.77
C GLU A 1054 -2.57 -0.20 43.82
N MET A 1055 -2.44 -0.61 45.08
CA MET A 1055 -2.30 0.31 46.19
C MET A 1055 -1.02 1.12 46.06
N ASP A 1056 -1.12 2.44 46.22
CA ASP A 1056 0.03 3.33 46.26
C ASP A 1056 0.77 3.26 47.60
N LYS A 1057 1.52 2.18 47.78
CA LYS A 1057 2.32 1.95 49.00
C LYS A 1057 3.49 2.93 49.13
N ALA A 1058 3.91 3.51 48.01
CA ALA A 1058 5.05 4.42 47.94
C ALA A 1058 4.64 5.90 48.03
N TYR A 1059 3.34 6.19 48.20
CA TYR A 1059 2.79 7.55 48.27
C TYR A 1059 3.15 8.41 47.04
N VAL A 1060 3.27 7.77 45.89
CA VAL A 1060 3.53 8.39 44.57
C VAL A 1060 2.33 9.22 44.09
N ASN A 1061 1.15 8.92 44.61
CA ASN A 1061 -0.15 9.51 44.30
C ASN A 1061 -0.97 9.72 45.60
N ASP A 1062 -0.31 10.17 46.67
CA ASP A 1062 -0.87 10.40 48.02
C ASP A 1062 -1.81 9.29 48.54
N GLY A 1063 -1.45 8.03 48.28
CA GLY A 1063 -2.20 6.86 48.74
C GLY A 1063 -3.42 6.52 47.89
N PHE A 1064 -3.71 7.26 46.82
CA PHE A 1064 -4.70 6.87 45.82
C PHE A 1064 -4.10 5.83 44.85
N PRO A 1065 -4.90 4.92 44.27
CA PRO A 1065 -4.39 3.83 43.44
C PRO A 1065 -3.50 4.30 42.29
N ILE A 1066 -2.43 3.57 42.03
CA ILE A 1066 -1.57 3.77 40.86
C ILE A 1066 -1.76 2.62 39.87
N LEU A 1067 -1.36 2.83 38.62
CA LEU A 1067 -1.37 1.76 37.63
C LEU A 1067 -0.27 0.75 37.92
N LYS A 1068 -0.61 -0.53 37.88
CA LYS A 1068 0.31 -1.62 38.11
C LYS A 1068 1.41 -1.60 37.04
N GLY A 1069 2.66 -1.47 37.47
CA GLY A 1069 3.81 -1.32 36.58
C GLY A 1069 4.48 0.06 36.65
N LEU A 1070 3.82 1.08 37.25
CA LEU A 1070 4.50 2.33 37.58
C LEU A 1070 5.61 2.05 38.60
N SER A 1071 6.87 2.27 38.20
CA SER A 1071 8.00 2.16 39.13
C SER A 1071 8.14 3.45 39.96
N PRO A 1072 8.46 3.38 41.27
CA PRO A 1072 8.74 4.57 42.09
C PRO A 1072 10.03 5.32 41.70
N LYS A 1073 10.77 4.86 40.67
CA LYS A 1073 12.16 5.25 40.41
C LYS A 1073 12.25 6.51 39.55
N SER A 1074 12.08 7.68 40.16
CA SER A 1074 12.66 8.99 39.72
C SER A 1074 11.98 10.21 40.38
N ARG A 1075 10.90 10.03 41.13
CA ARG A 1075 10.13 11.18 41.66
C ARG A 1075 10.83 11.78 42.86
N ASP A 1076 11.34 13.01 42.70
CA ASP A 1076 11.76 13.84 43.83
C ASP A 1076 10.58 13.94 44.81
N THR A 1077 10.74 13.27 45.95
CA THR A 1077 9.80 13.31 47.06
C THR A 1077 9.68 14.76 47.53
N LEU A 1078 8.59 15.45 47.17
CA LEU A 1078 8.19 16.70 47.80
C LEU A 1078 7.81 16.42 49.26
N THR A 1079 8.82 16.59 50.12
CA THR A 1079 8.84 16.92 51.56
C THR A 1079 7.68 16.55 52.49
N THR A 1080 8.13 15.94 53.60
CA THR A 1080 7.48 15.80 54.93
C THR A 1080 6.21 14.97 54.99
N HIS A 1081 6.40 13.65 55.09
CA HIS A 1081 5.35 12.73 55.51
C HIS A 1081 5.10 12.81 57.02
N VAL A 1082 3.83 12.99 57.37
CA VAL A 1082 3.30 12.50 58.65
C VAL A 1082 3.29 10.98 58.57
N ASP A 1083 3.89 10.33 59.56
CA ASP A 1083 3.99 8.88 59.67
C ASP A 1083 2.60 8.22 59.74
N VAL A 1084 2.16 7.64 58.61
CA VAL A 1084 0.86 6.94 58.49
C VAL A 1084 0.95 5.47 58.94
N ALA A 1085 2.01 5.07 59.65
CA ALA A 1085 2.01 3.81 60.40
C ALA A 1085 0.87 3.72 61.45
N LYS A 1086 0.02 4.75 61.58
CA LYS A 1086 -1.13 4.81 62.48
C LYS A 1086 -2.52 4.93 61.84
N ILE A 1087 -2.70 4.96 60.53
CA ILE A 1087 -4.07 4.87 59.97
C ILE A 1087 -4.38 3.42 59.61
N ARG A 1088 -4.53 2.58 60.64
CA ARG A 1088 -5.59 1.57 60.56
C ARG A 1088 -6.88 2.37 60.62
N HIS A 1089 -7.59 2.49 59.51
CA HIS A 1089 -9.02 2.80 59.60
C HIS A 1089 -9.66 1.62 60.33
N ASP A 1090 -9.84 1.79 61.64
CA ASP A 1090 -10.86 1.07 62.38
C ASP A 1090 -12.16 1.34 61.64
N MET A 1091 -12.58 0.36 60.84
CA MET A 1091 -13.90 0.40 60.23
C MET A 1091 -14.91 0.75 61.34
N PRO A 1092 -15.92 1.60 61.09
CA PRO A 1092 -16.94 1.88 62.09
C PRO A 1092 -17.44 0.55 62.67
N ALA A 1093 -17.44 0.45 64.00
CA ALA A 1093 -17.89 -0.76 64.67
C ALA A 1093 -19.31 -1.05 64.19
N LEU A 1094 -19.58 -2.30 63.78
CA LEU A 1094 -20.94 -2.71 63.46
C LEU A 1094 -21.81 -2.43 64.69
N ARG A 1095 -22.79 -1.54 64.55
CA ARG A 1095 -23.73 -1.14 65.60
C ARG A 1095 -25.10 -1.64 65.20
N VAL A 1096 -25.76 -2.33 66.13
CA VAL A 1096 -27.11 -2.85 65.91
C VAL A 1096 -27.95 -2.46 67.11
N THR A 1097 -28.99 -1.68 66.87
CA THR A 1097 -29.94 -1.25 67.89
C THR A 1097 -31.35 -1.70 67.49
N ALA A 1098 -32.16 -2.09 68.46
CA ALA A 1098 -33.54 -2.50 68.22
C ALA A 1098 -34.48 -1.35 68.54
N THR A 1099 -35.32 -0.97 67.59
CA THR A 1099 -36.40 0.01 67.78
C THR A 1099 -37.70 -0.66 67.37
N GLY A 1100 -38.53 -1.03 68.36
CA GLY A 1100 -39.73 -1.84 68.09
C GLY A 1100 -39.38 -3.23 67.54
N ARG A 1101 -39.88 -3.56 66.35
CA ARG A 1101 -39.61 -4.82 65.63
C ARG A 1101 -38.52 -4.69 64.56
N ASP A 1102 -37.86 -3.54 64.47
CA ASP A 1102 -36.83 -3.28 63.46
C ASP A 1102 -35.43 -3.18 64.11
N LEU A 1103 -34.44 -3.73 63.42
CA LEU A 1103 -33.03 -3.60 63.76
C LEU A 1103 -32.41 -2.49 62.91
N ASN A 1104 -32.02 -1.39 63.55
CA ASN A 1104 -31.22 -0.36 62.91
C ASN A 1104 -29.75 -0.79 62.96
N VAL A 1105 -29.22 -1.17 61.80
CA VAL A 1105 -27.84 -1.64 61.60
C VAL A 1105 -27.04 -0.52 60.95
N SER A 1106 -25.97 -0.06 61.62
CA SER A 1106 -25.07 0.99 61.11
C SER A 1106 -23.60 0.57 61.21
N GLY A 1107 -22.74 1.23 60.41
CA GLY A 1107 -21.36 0.81 60.20
C GLY A 1107 -21.22 -0.30 59.15
N LEU A 1108 -22.15 -0.32 58.19
CA LEU A 1108 -22.17 -1.23 57.04
C LEU A 1108 -21.29 -0.69 55.91
N VAL A 1109 -20.72 -1.60 55.12
CA VAL A 1109 -20.04 -1.24 53.87
C VAL A 1109 -21.06 -1.36 52.73
N PRO A 1110 -21.36 -0.30 51.97
CA PRO A 1110 -22.34 -0.35 50.88
C PRO A 1110 -21.99 -1.46 49.87
N GLY A 1111 -22.99 -2.20 49.41
CA GLY A 1111 -22.83 -3.32 48.49
C GLY A 1111 -22.47 -4.66 49.15
N THR A 1112 -22.12 -4.70 50.43
CA THR A 1112 -21.75 -5.95 51.13
C THR A 1112 -22.96 -6.70 51.69
N MET A 1113 -22.82 -8.00 51.93
CA MET A 1113 -23.93 -8.84 52.39
C MET A 1113 -24.13 -8.72 53.90
N VAL A 1114 -25.35 -8.37 54.30
CA VAL A 1114 -25.81 -8.37 55.69
C VAL A 1114 -26.64 -9.62 55.92
N LYS A 1115 -26.20 -10.46 56.86
CA LYS A 1115 -26.84 -11.72 57.20
C LYS A 1115 -27.40 -11.65 58.62
N LEU A 1116 -28.68 -11.95 58.77
CA LEU A 1116 -29.38 -12.01 60.05
C LEU A 1116 -29.64 -13.46 60.43
N TYR A 1117 -29.25 -13.84 61.64
CA TYR A 1117 -29.47 -15.17 62.20
C TYR A 1117 -30.27 -15.07 63.51
N ASP A 1118 -30.95 -16.15 63.88
CA ASP A 1118 -31.41 -16.31 65.26
C ASP A 1118 -30.27 -16.80 66.19
N ILE A 1119 -30.57 -16.91 67.49
CA ILE A 1119 -29.61 -17.33 68.50
C ILE A 1119 -29.15 -18.80 68.36
N SER A 1120 -29.90 -19.63 67.64
CA SER A 1120 -29.49 -21.02 67.33
C SER A 1120 -28.49 -21.08 66.17
N GLY A 1121 -28.27 -19.94 65.49
CA GLY A 1121 -27.40 -19.84 64.32
C GLY A 1121 -28.11 -20.09 62.99
N ALA A 1122 -29.45 -20.22 62.98
CA ALA A 1122 -30.22 -20.38 61.76
C ALA A 1122 -30.33 -19.05 61.01
N LEU A 1123 -29.98 -19.04 59.72
CA LEU A 1123 -30.05 -17.85 58.86
C LEU A 1123 -31.51 -17.48 58.59
N LEU A 1124 -31.92 -16.30 59.03
CA LEU A 1124 -33.29 -15.80 58.89
C LEU A 1124 -33.48 -14.91 57.67
N GLN A 1125 -32.48 -14.08 57.36
CA GLN A 1125 -32.54 -13.12 56.25
C GLN A 1125 -31.14 -12.81 55.73
N THR A 1126 -31.03 -12.60 54.42
CA THR A 1126 -29.84 -12.05 53.78
C THR A 1126 -30.25 -10.88 52.92
N THR A 1127 -29.56 -9.74 53.06
CA THR A 1127 -29.84 -8.53 52.29
C THR A 1127 -28.54 -7.78 52.04
N ARG A 1128 -28.43 -7.13 50.87
CA ARG A 1128 -27.26 -6.34 50.52
C ARG A 1128 -27.38 -4.94 51.14
N ALA A 1129 -26.31 -4.44 51.75
CA ALA A 1129 -26.30 -3.12 52.37
C ALA A 1129 -26.45 -2.04 51.27
N THR A 1130 -27.53 -1.26 51.33
CA THR A 1130 -27.82 -0.19 50.36
C THR A 1130 -27.18 1.16 50.73
N GLY A 1131 -26.48 1.23 51.87
CA GLY A 1131 -25.78 2.40 52.38
C GLY A 1131 -25.06 2.07 53.70
N ASN A 1132 -24.47 3.07 54.36
CA ASN A 1132 -23.73 2.87 55.64
C ASN A 1132 -24.62 2.48 56.84
N SER A 1133 -25.95 2.52 56.67
CA SER A 1133 -26.93 2.01 57.62
C SER A 1133 -28.19 1.48 56.91
N MET A 1134 -28.92 0.57 57.56
CA MET A 1134 -30.18 0.02 57.07
C MET A 1134 -31.08 -0.47 58.21
N LEU A 1135 -32.37 -0.61 57.92
CA LEU A 1135 -33.33 -1.27 58.82
C LEU A 1135 -33.56 -2.72 58.39
N LEU A 1136 -33.48 -3.65 59.34
CA LEU A 1136 -33.82 -5.06 59.15
C LEU A 1136 -35.03 -5.42 60.03
N PRO A 1137 -36.21 -5.67 59.44
CA PRO A 1137 -37.39 -6.04 60.20
C PRO A 1137 -37.28 -7.47 60.74
N VAL A 1138 -37.69 -7.70 61.99
CA VAL A 1138 -37.77 -9.04 62.59
C VAL A 1138 -39.18 -9.38 63.03
N ARG A 1139 -39.63 -10.60 62.72
CA ARG A 1139 -41.03 -11.02 62.92
C ARG A 1139 -41.40 -11.36 64.36
N ARG A 1140 -40.43 -11.51 65.27
CA ARG A 1140 -40.66 -11.93 66.67
C ARG A 1140 -39.68 -11.29 67.65
N ALA A 1141 -40.06 -11.23 68.93
CA ALA A 1141 -39.16 -10.89 70.02
C ALA A 1141 -38.10 -11.99 70.17
N GLY A 1142 -36.87 -11.63 70.50
CA GLY A 1142 -35.78 -12.60 70.61
C GLY A 1142 -34.39 -12.00 70.52
N LEU A 1143 -33.38 -12.86 70.62
CA LEU A 1143 -31.98 -12.52 70.37
C LEU A 1143 -31.64 -12.84 68.91
N PHE A 1144 -31.00 -11.89 68.22
CA PHE A 1144 -30.60 -12.02 66.83
C PHE A 1144 -29.12 -11.70 66.66
N ILE A 1145 -28.50 -12.30 65.65
CA ILE A 1145 -27.10 -12.08 65.29
C ILE A 1145 -27.05 -11.47 63.89
N VAL A 1146 -26.44 -10.30 63.75
CA VAL A 1146 -26.20 -9.64 62.46
C VAL A 1146 -24.73 -9.80 62.10
N ARG A 1147 -24.44 -10.23 60.87
CA ARG A 1147 -23.09 -10.33 60.31
C ARG A 1147 -22.95 -9.51 59.04
N ASN A 1148 -21.81 -8.83 58.92
CA ASN A 1148 -21.42 -8.09 57.71
C ASN A 1148 -19.89 -8.00 57.66
N GLU A 1149 -19.28 -8.42 56.53
CA GLU A 1149 -17.82 -8.40 56.31
C GLU A 1149 -16.98 -8.91 57.50
N GLY A 1150 -17.29 -10.11 57.98
CA GLY A 1150 -16.57 -10.75 59.10
C GLY A 1150 -16.91 -10.20 60.50
N LYS A 1151 -17.61 -9.06 60.60
CA LYS A 1151 -18.07 -8.50 61.89
C LYS A 1151 -19.38 -9.14 62.32
N THR A 1152 -19.54 -9.37 63.62
CA THR A 1152 -20.74 -9.97 64.22
C THR A 1152 -21.26 -9.13 65.38
N ARG A 1153 -22.58 -8.89 65.43
CA ARG A 1153 -23.25 -8.27 66.57
C ARG A 1153 -24.50 -9.00 66.96
N THR A 1154 -24.67 -9.19 68.26
CA THR A 1154 -25.87 -9.75 68.85
C THR A 1154 -26.73 -8.63 69.40
N VAL A 1155 -28.03 -8.66 69.12
CA VAL A 1155 -29.00 -7.65 69.54
C VAL A 1155 -30.25 -8.33 70.09
N LYS A 1156 -30.82 -7.77 71.15
CA LYS A 1156 -32.08 -8.23 71.75
C LYS A 1156 -33.22 -7.34 71.29
N VAL A 1157 -34.24 -7.93 70.68
CA VAL A 1157 -35.49 -7.27 70.32
C VAL A 1157 -36.53 -7.65 71.36
N LYS A 1158 -37.10 -6.65 72.04
CA LYS A 1158 -38.08 -6.84 73.11
C LYS A 1158 -39.46 -7.24 72.59
#